data_AF-W9HLJ1-F1
#
_entry.id   AF-W9HLJ1-F1
#
_cell.length_a   1.000
_cell.length_b   1.000
_cell.length_c   1.000
_cell.angle_alpha   90.00
_cell.angle_beta   90.00
_cell.angle_gamma   90.00
#
_symmetry.space_group_name_H-M   'P 1'
#
loop_
_entity.id
_entity.type
_entity.pdbx_description
1 polymer ?
#
loop_
_entity_poly.entity_id
_entity_poly.type
_entity_poly.pdbx_seq_one_letter_code
_entity_poly.pdbx_strand_id
1 'polypeptide(L)'
;MPGLPGFSDNPFRDRHDLLRAATAIIKPLEQYRSKSKARVKLYPSTAAGFDDVAAQLEGFARPLWAISGLVDKSTDPSLRSWLRGIEAGVDPENPEYWGHLGSFDQRMVEMESIAFALLMEPQVILSSLNSESLENLKQWLKQINSFDMPQNNWRWFRVLVNLALAKVLGSDEEKARQAMDADFELLDQFYLGEGWSSDGVWGDDRKQADYYSGSFAIQFAQLLYVRCAVDDEKRVAKYRQQAMDFASEYWRYFDTNGAAIPFGRSMTYRFACGAFWSALALSDIQSSNSRISLGAVKGLLLRHLRWWAKQPEIFNSDGTMNIGYAYPNMYMSEDYNSRQSVYWCLKSFVVLGLPSDHPFWTVQEEPHPIYSLVPSARHPDTARIFPAPHQIVCHSEEHHYLLSAGQMTTKMFKAREAKYGKFAYSSAFGYSVPAGLELHQVAPDSTLAVTLDGGEPWRVRSQPVDVRFDTIPVHSAKGHGHLPSITSTWRPVKNLDLEIQTTLVPLTYHYPGWHLRIHHIKGLGEVNGIPWFNSFEMVDSSFAVDALTDAGYHIPAIDRAKIKHEGHFAEGYVTEGSSVLVKSRGGVSGIVDLTPSIHLKGELRRDEPKLGGRGYLIHADPNTNLVAQKTLIPSIRYSGAGTLGNQSNVVSEAPPSAIVATAVFGVSNVNQSMEYVPNDWYYLKDDWGSMNMLDIDVTAAGETNISIQQATPPGTLERGPL
;
A
#
# COMPACT_ATOMS: atom_id res chain seq x y z
N MET A 1 18.40 15.90 -4.64
CA MET A 1 18.28 17.06 -5.57
C MET A 1 17.34 18.11 -4.95
N PRO A 2 17.37 19.40 -5.32
CA PRO A 2 16.31 20.30 -4.88
C PRO A 2 14.97 19.78 -5.42
N GLY A 3 13.94 19.75 -4.58
CA GLY A 3 12.60 19.34 -5.02
C GLY A 3 12.06 20.24 -6.13
N LEU A 4 11.05 19.77 -6.87
CA LEU A 4 10.41 20.52 -7.95
C LEU A 4 9.79 21.84 -7.45
N PRO A 5 10.25 23.02 -7.90
CA PRO A 5 9.66 24.30 -7.54
C PRO A 5 8.20 24.40 -8.00
N GLY A 6 7.32 24.91 -7.15
CA GLY A 6 5.88 24.95 -7.39
C GLY A 6 5.12 23.76 -6.81
N PHE A 7 5.80 22.64 -6.55
CA PHE A 7 5.22 21.46 -5.90
C PHE A 7 5.84 21.20 -4.52
N SER A 8 7.17 21.11 -4.43
CA SER A 8 7.87 20.69 -3.21
C SER A 8 7.90 21.78 -2.13
N ASP A 9 7.86 23.04 -2.56
CA ASP A 9 7.75 24.23 -1.72
C ASP A 9 6.29 24.75 -1.64
N ASN A 10 5.33 23.89 -1.96
CA ASN A 10 3.93 24.27 -2.00
C ASN A 10 3.25 23.99 -0.65
N PRO A 11 2.57 24.99 -0.05
CA PRO A 11 1.90 24.79 1.23
C PRO A 11 0.55 24.07 1.12
N PHE A 12 -0.02 23.89 -0.09
CA PHE A 12 -1.29 23.19 -0.34
C PHE A 12 -2.43 23.61 0.60
N ARG A 13 -2.82 24.90 0.56
CA ARG A 13 -3.90 25.44 1.43
C ARG A 13 -5.22 25.63 0.69
N ASP A 14 -5.13 26.00 -0.58
CA ASP A 14 -6.26 26.46 -1.37
C ASP A 14 -6.17 26.05 -2.85
N ARG A 15 -7.12 26.54 -3.65
CA ARG A 15 -7.18 26.29 -5.09
C ARG A 15 -5.95 26.79 -5.84
N HIS A 16 -5.41 27.94 -5.46
CA HIS A 16 -4.25 28.53 -6.13
C HIS A 16 -3.00 27.68 -5.91
N ASP A 17 -2.80 27.21 -4.68
CA ASP A 17 -1.73 26.29 -4.34
C ASP A 17 -1.84 24.98 -5.16
N LEU A 18 -3.03 24.39 -5.30
CA LEU A 18 -3.21 23.17 -6.12
C LEU A 18 -2.97 23.43 -7.61
N LEU A 19 -3.42 24.57 -8.12
CA LEU A 19 -3.16 25.00 -9.50
C LEU A 19 -1.66 25.11 -9.76
N ARG A 20 -0.93 25.79 -8.88
CA ARG A 20 0.53 25.94 -8.94
C ARG A 20 1.25 24.59 -8.96
N ALA A 21 0.83 23.65 -8.10
CA ALA A 21 1.39 22.30 -8.04
C ALA A 21 1.11 21.49 -9.32
N ALA A 22 -0.13 21.50 -9.83
CA ALA A 22 -0.49 20.81 -11.06
C ALA A 22 0.30 21.35 -12.27
N THR A 23 0.39 22.68 -12.40
CA THR A 23 1.20 23.32 -13.44
C THR A 23 2.68 22.94 -13.31
N ALA A 24 3.23 22.90 -12.09
CA ALA A 24 4.62 22.49 -11.88
C ALA A 24 4.89 21.05 -12.34
N ILE A 25 3.97 20.11 -12.11
CA ILE A 25 4.09 18.71 -12.54
C ILE A 25 4.00 18.57 -14.07
N ILE A 26 3.09 19.32 -14.71
CA ILE A 26 2.81 19.19 -16.15
C ILE A 26 3.84 19.92 -17.01
N LYS A 27 4.28 21.11 -16.59
CA LYS A 27 5.16 21.98 -17.40
C LYS A 27 6.45 21.30 -17.89
N PRO A 28 7.16 20.46 -17.09
CA PRO A 28 8.32 19.71 -17.54
C PRO A 28 8.06 18.78 -18.74
N LEU A 29 6.81 18.36 -18.97
CA LEU A 29 6.47 17.51 -20.11
C LEU A 29 6.59 18.23 -21.46
N GLU A 30 6.49 19.57 -21.49
CA GLU A 30 6.45 20.34 -22.74
C GLU A 30 7.72 20.14 -23.58
N GLN A 31 8.88 19.97 -22.94
CA GLN A 31 10.15 19.71 -23.63
C GLN A 31 10.21 18.32 -24.31
N TYR A 32 9.31 17.41 -23.91
CA TYR A 32 9.24 16.02 -24.39
C TYR A 32 8.03 15.77 -25.31
N ARG A 33 7.25 16.81 -25.61
CA ARG A 33 6.13 16.70 -26.56
C ARG A 33 6.64 16.63 -27.99
N SER A 34 6.01 15.76 -28.76
CA SER A 34 6.23 15.59 -30.19
C SER A 34 5.88 16.86 -30.99
N LYS A 35 6.20 16.87 -32.29
CA LYS A 35 6.09 18.05 -33.15
C LYS A 35 4.64 18.51 -33.33
N SER A 36 3.73 17.58 -33.59
CA SER A 36 2.27 17.80 -33.64
C SER A 36 1.62 17.73 -32.27
N LYS A 37 2.42 17.56 -31.21
CA LYS A 37 2.01 17.68 -29.80
C LYS A 37 1.01 16.59 -29.34
N ALA A 38 0.88 15.49 -30.09
CA ALA A 38 0.00 14.36 -29.77
C ALA A 38 0.66 13.29 -28.89
N ARG A 39 1.98 13.32 -28.71
CA ARG A 39 2.76 12.27 -28.04
C ARG A 39 3.77 12.87 -27.06
N VAL A 40 4.10 12.13 -26.00
CA VAL A 40 5.10 12.54 -25.00
C VAL A 40 6.09 11.41 -24.71
N LYS A 41 7.37 11.63 -25.00
CA LYS A 41 8.43 10.63 -24.81
C LYS A 41 9.48 11.10 -23.80
N LEU A 42 9.49 10.48 -22.62
CA LEU A 42 10.40 10.81 -21.52
C LEU A 42 11.72 10.03 -21.59
N TYR A 43 12.81 10.63 -21.09
CA TYR A 43 14.16 10.06 -21.09
C TYR A 43 14.81 10.05 -19.69
N PRO A 44 15.81 9.17 -19.43
CA PRO A 44 16.13 7.97 -20.20
C PRO A 44 14.94 7.03 -20.34
N SER A 45 14.82 6.39 -21.51
CA SER A 45 13.70 5.52 -21.86
C SER A 45 13.67 4.25 -21.01
N THR A 46 12.46 3.76 -20.71
CA THR A 46 12.19 2.41 -20.22
C THR A 46 11.15 1.76 -21.13
N ALA A 47 10.94 0.45 -21.00
CA ALA A 47 9.92 -0.28 -21.74
C ALA A 47 8.81 -0.77 -20.81
N ALA A 48 7.61 -0.93 -21.37
CA ALA A 48 6.47 -1.61 -20.77
C ALA A 48 6.06 -2.78 -21.67
N GLY A 49 5.11 -3.61 -21.22
CA GLY A 49 4.58 -4.74 -21.97
C GLY A 49 3.76 -4.39 -23.22
N PHE A 50 3.69 -3.12 -23.60
CA PHE A 50 2.98 -2.60 -24.77
C PHE A 50 3.90 -1.69 -25.60
N ASP A 51 3.47 -1.32 -26.81
CA ASP A 51 4.30 -0.57 -27.76
C ASP A 51 4.62 0.87 -27.33
N ASP A 52 5.69 1.43 -27.91
CA ASP A 52 6.18 2.77 -27.58
C ASP A 52 5.20 3.90 -27.95
N VAL A 53 4.29 3.68 -28.91
CA VAL A 53 3.27 4.68 -29.27
C VAL A 53 2.21 4.76 -28.17
N ALA A 54 1.76 3.62 -27.64
CA ALA A 54 0.86 3.59 -26.50
C ALA A 54 1.51 4.20 -25.25
N ALA A 55 2.80 3.94 -24.99
CA ALA A 55 3.56 4.60 -23.92
C ALA A 55 3.60 6.12 -24.08
N GLN A 56 3.80 6.60 -25.32
CA GLN A 56 3.80 8.02 -25.62
C GLN A 56 2.42 8.67 -25.51
N LEU A 57 1.35 7.92 -25.81
CA LEU A 57 -0.03 8.32 -25.56
C LEU A 57 -0.29 8.47 -24.06
N GLU A 58 0.22 7.58 -23.19
CA GLU A 58 0.06 7.74 -21.73
C GLU A 58 0.55 9.12 -21.27
N GLY A 59 1.70 9.55 -21.77
CA GLY A 59 2.29 10.83 -21.41
C GLY A 59 1.53 12.03 -21.98
N PHE A 60 0.75 11.82 -23.04
CA PHE A 60 -0.20 12.81 -23.55
C PHE A 60 -1.50 12.84 -22.74
N ALA A 61 -2.08 11.68 -22.48
CA ALA A 61 -3.45 11.53 -22.02
C ALA A 61 -3.58 11.74 -20.50
N ARG A 62 -2.64 11.23 -19.69
CA ARG A 62 -2.71 11.33 -18.21
C ARG A 62 -2.66 12.76 -17.67
N PRO A 63 -1.95 13.72 -18.30
CA PRO A 63 -2.09 15.13 -17.97
C PRO A 63 -3.51 15.70 -18.04
N LEU A 64 -4.40 15.12 -18.86
CA LEU A 64 -5.79 15.56 -18.99
C LEU A 64 -6.61 15.46 -17.70
N TRP A 65 -6.21 14.60 -16.76
CA TRP A 65 -6.81 14.52 -15.42
C TRP A 65 -6.78 15.85 -14.67
N ALA A 66 -5.69 16.62 -14.81
CA ALA A 66 -5.59 17.93 -14.19
C ALA A 66 -5.95 19.05 -15.17
N ILE A 67 -5.54 18.94 -16.45
CA ILE A 67 -5.69 20.02 -17.45
C ILE A 67 -7.15 20.43 -17.66
N SER A 68 -8.11 19.51 -17.60
CA SER A 68 -9.54 19.86 -17.73
C SER A 68 -9.96 20.96 -16.74
N GLY A 69 -9.55 20.87 -15.46
CA GLY A 69 -9.79 21.93 -14.48
C GLY A 69 -8.97 23.22 -14.69
N LEU A 70 -8.05 23.25 -15.66
CA LEU A 70 -7.15 24.37 -15.95
C LEU A 70 -7.55 25.19 -17.19
N VAL A 71 -8.14 24.58 -18.23
CA VAL A 71 -8.21 25.21 -19.56
C VAL A 71 -9.12 26.44 -19.59
N ASP A 72 -10.19 26.47 -18.80
CA ASP A 72 -11.11 27.62 -18.78
C ASP A 72 -10.66 28.75 -17.83
N LYS A 73 -9.67 28.47 -16.98
CA LYS A 73 -9.30 29.32 -15.83
C LYS A 73 -7.82 29.71 -15.79
N SER A 74 -7.01 29.23 -16.73
CA SER A 74 -5.60 29.59 -16.87
C SER A 74 -5.39 30.52 -18.06
N THR A 75 -4.63 31.59 -17.84
CA THR A 75 -4.15 32.49 -18.89
C THR A 75 -2.95 31.91 -19.65
N ASP A 76 -2.57 30.65 -19.41
CA ASP A 76 -1.39 30.01 -20.00
C ASP A 76 -1.74 29.35 -21.35
N PRO A 77 -1.29 29.94 -22.48
CA PRO A 77 -1.57 29.39 -23.81
C PRO A 77 -1.00 27.98 -24.02
N SER A 78 0.00 27.56 -23.23
CA SER A 78 0.59 26.23 -23.32
C SER A 78 -0.42 25.14 -22.94
N LEU A 79 -1.40 25.41 -22.06
CA LEU A 79 -2.40 24.43 -21.66
C LEU A 79 -3.44 24.18 -22.75
N ARG A 80 -3.80 25.21 -23.53
CA ARG A 80 -4.64 25.05 -24.73
C ARG A 80 -3.95 24.23 -25.83
N SER A 81 -2.62 24.17 -25.85
CA SER A 81 -1.88 23.35 -26.81
C SER A 81 -2.03 21.83 -26.59
N TRP A 82 -2.51 21.40 -25.42
CA TRP A 82 -2.86 19.99 -25.19
C TRP A 82 -4.06 19.56 -26.03
N LEU A 83 -5.02 20.45 -26.26
CA LEU A 83 -6.19 20.17 -27.08
C LEU A 83 -5.83 19.91 -28.55
N ARG A 84 -4.85 20.65 -29.09
CA ARG A 84 -4.35 20.41 -30.46
C ARG A 84 -3.72 19.03 -30.66
N GLY A 85 -3.16 18.46 -29.59
CA GLY A 85 -2.62 17.10 -29.65
C GLY A 85 -3.69 16.04 -29.90
N ILE A 86 -4.96 16.32 -29.57
CA ILE A 86 -6.07 15.42 -29.86
C ILE A 86 -6.26 15.31 -31.37
N GLU A 87 -6.31 16.44 -32.09
CA GLU A 87 -6.51 16.47 -33.56
C GLU A 87 -5.47 15.59 -34.28
N ALA A 88 -4.18 15.79 -33.98
CA ALA A 88 -3.11 15.02 -34.58
C ALA A 88 -3.05 13.55 -34.10
N GLY A 89 -3.51 13.29 -32.88
CA GLY A 89 -3.50 11.95 -32.29
C GLY A 89 -4.57 11.01 -32.84
N VAL A 90 -5.71 11.57 -33.30
CA VAL A 90 -6.81 10.78 -33.86
C VAL A 90 -6.82 10.71 -35.39
N ASP A 91 -6.01 11.54 -36.06
CA ASP A 91 -5.88 11.59 -37.52
C ASP A 91 -4.98 10.44 -38.04
N PRO A 92 -5.53 9.45 -38.79
CA PRO A 92 -4.76 8.31 -39.31
C PRO A 92 -3.66 8.69 -40.29
N GLU A 93 -3.76 9.83 -40.96
CA GLU A 93 -2.75 10.31 -41.92
C GLU A 93 -1.63 11.09 -41.23
N ASN A 94 -1.80 11.44 -39.96
CA ASN A 94 -0.77 12.12 -39.19
C ASN A 94 0.35 11.15 -38.75
N PRO A 95 1.64 11.50 -38.89
CA PRO A 95 2.74 10.69 -38.37
C PRO A 95 2.67 10.42 -36.85
N GLU A 96 1.92 11.23 -36.11
CA GLU A 96 1.73 11.11 -34.67
C GLU A 96 0.43 10.39 -34.26
N TYR A 97 -0.33 9.82 -35.22
CA TYR A 97 -1.54 9.03 -34.97
C TYR A 97 -1.34 8.00 -33.85
N TRP A 98 -2.26 7.92 -32.90
CA TRP A 98 -2.11 7.00 -31.77
C TRP A 98 -2.19 5.53 -32.17
N GLY A 99 -2.72 5.22 -33.35
CA GLY A 99 -2.85 3.86 -33.85
C GLY A 99 -4.25 3.29 -33.61
N HIS A 100 -4.55 2.20 -34.33
CA HIS A 100 -5.75 1.41 -34.13
C HIS A 100 -5.62 0.52 -32.89
N LEU A 101 -6.75 0.21 -32.27
CA LEU A 101 -6.80 -0.72 -31.15
C LEU A 101 -6.66 -2.17 -31.63
N GLY A 102 -6.11 -3.02 -30.76
CA GLY A 102 -6.31 -4.46 -30.77
C GLY A 102 -6.97 -4.94 -29.48
N SER A 103 -7.19 -6.25 -29.36
CA SER A 103 -7.60 -6.86 -28.08
C SER A 103 -6.53 -6.67 -27.01
N PHE A 104 -6.93 -6.34 -25.78
CA PHE A 104 -6.05 -6.11 -24.63
C PHE A 104 -5.02 -4.98 -24.83
N ASP A 105 -5.39 -3.92 -25.56
CA ASP A 105 -4.49 -2.81 -25.93
C ASP A 105 -4.46 -1.68 -24.89
N GLN A 106 -3.27 -1.21 -24.53
CA GLN A 106 -3.06 -0.11 -23.58
C GLN A 106 -3.76 1.20 -24.00
N ARG A 107 -3.97 1.45 -25.29
CA ARG A 107 -4.72 2.62 -25.78
C ARG A 107 -6.13 2.70 -25.18
N MET A 108 -6.75 1.55 -24.91
CA MET A 108 -8.05 1.48 -24.24
C MET A 108 -8.05 2.09 -22.84
N VAL A 109 -6.92 1.99 -22.14
CA VAL A 109 -6.73 2.55 -20.81
C VAL A 109 -6.67 4.08 -20.89
N GLU A 110 -5.89 4.59 -21.84
CA GLU A 110 -5.67 6.04 -21.99
C GLU A 110 -6.92 6.77 -22.50
N MET A 111 -7.82 6.08 -23.21
CA MET A 111 -9.14 6.58 -23.59
C MET A 111 -9.96 7.05 -22.38
N GLU A 112 -9.76 6.49 -21.18
CA GLU A 112 -10.45 6.92 -19.95
C GLU A 112 -10.22 8.41 -19.66
N SER A 113 -8.97 8.87 -19.76
CA SER A 113 -8.60 10.26 -19.47
C SER A 113 -9.12 11.25 -20.51
N ILE A 114 -9.21 10.83 -21.77
CA ILE A 114 -9.81 11.60 -22.87
C ILE A 114 -11.33 11.69 -22.67
N ALA A 115 -11.97 10.57 -22.32
CA ALA A 115 -13.41 10.53 -22.02
C ALA A 115 -13.75 11.40 -20.81
N PHE A 116 -12.94 11.36 -19.74
CA PHE A 116 -13.07 12.26 -18.61
C PHE A 116 -13.00 13.73 -19.03
N ALA A 117 -11.99 14.11 -19.81
CA ALA A 117 -11.85 15.48 -20.28
C ALA A 117 -13.07 15.93 -21.11
N LEU A 118 -13.59 15.05 -21.99
CA LEU A 118 -14.81 15.30 -22.78
C LEU A 118 -16.05 15.48 -21.90
N LEU A 119 -16.19 14.67 -20.85
CA LEU A 119 -17.33 14.74 -19.92
C LEU A 119 -17.28 15.99 -19.04
N MET A 120 -16.09 16.41 -18.62
CA MET A 120 -15.92 17.55 -17.71
C MET A 120 -15.94 18.89 -18.44
N GLU A 121 -15.33 18.99 -19.62
CA GLU A 121 -15.15 20.24 -20.37
C GLU A 121 -15.57 20.11 -21.84
N PRO A 122 -16.81 19.68 -22.14
CA PRO A 122 -17.25 19.35 -23.50
C PRO A 122 -17.12 20.53 -24.46
N GLN A 123 -17.53 21.73 -24.04
CA GLN A 123 -17.53 22.92 -24.90
C GLN A 123 -16.11 23.32 -25.31
N VAL A 124 -15.17 23.25 -24.37
CA VAL A 124 -13.76 23.61 -24.59
C VAL A 124 -13.11 22.66 -25.58
N ILE A 125 -13.33 21.35 -25.42
CA ILE A 125 -12.73 20.35 -26.31
C ILE A 125 -13.38 20.40 -27.69
N LEU A 126 -14.70 20.38 -27.78
CA LEU A 126 -15.42 20.35 -29.05
C LEU A 126 -15.17 21.61 -29.89
N SER A 127 -15.09 22.80 -29.26
CA SER A 127 -14.76 24.05 -29.98
C SER A 127 -13.32 24.11 -30.48
N SER A 128 -12.43 23.22 -30.01
CA SER A 128 -11.04 23.14 -30.42
C SER A 128 -10.79 22.13 -31.53
N LEU A 129 -11.81 21.36 -31.95
CA LEU A 129 -11.70 20.35 -33.00
C LEU A 129 -12.44 20.82 -34.25
N ASN A 130 -11.81 20.70 -35.41
CA ASN A 130 -12.52 20.83 -36.69
C ASN A 130 -13.44 19.60 -36.95
N SER A 131 -14.33 19.70 -37.96
CA SER A 131 -15.31 18.65 -38.27
C SER A 131 -14.70 17.29 -38.57
N GLU A 132 -13.54 17.24 -39.23
CA GLU A 132 -12.84 16.01 -39.57
C GLU A 132 -12.21 15.38 -38.32
N SER A 133 -11.52 16.18 -37.51
CA SER A 133 -10.93 15.72 -36.24
C SER A 133 -11.99 15.27 -35.23
N LEU A 134 -13.17 15.91 -35.22
CA LEU A 134 -14.30 15.47 -34.40
C LEU A 134 -14.80 14.08 -34.81
N GLU A 135 -14.93 13.84 -36.13
CA GLU A 135 -15.34 12.52 -36.62
C GLU A 135 -14.25 11.47 -36.36
N ASN A 136 -12.99 11.79 -36.58
CA ASN A 136 -11.85 10.92 -36.26
C ASN A 136 -11.82 10.56 -34.78
N LEU A 137 -12.06 11.51 -33.87
CA LEU A 137 -12.15 11.24 -32.44
C LEU A 137 -13.30 10.28 -32.11
N LYS A 138 -14.48 10.49 -32.71
CA LYS A 138 -15.64 9.58 -32.54
C LYS A 138 -15.29 8.17 -33.00
N GLN A 139 -14.70 8.03 -34.18
CA GLN A 139 -14.31 6.73 -34.73
C GLN A 139 -13.22 6.05 -33.91
N TRP A 140 -12.23 6.81 -33.44
CA TRP A 140 -11.17 6.29 -32.59
C TRP A 140 -11.72 5.74 -31.27
N LEU A 141 -12.57 6.49 -30.57
CA LEU A 141 -13.20 6.05 -29.32
C LEU A 141 -14.13 4.84 -29.50
N LYS A 142 -14.87 4.75 -30.61
CA LYS A 142 -15.76 3.61 -30.90
C LYS A 142 -15.05 2.27 -30.99
N GLN A 143 -13.75 2.25 -31.33
CA GLN A 143 -12.97 1.02 -31.43
C GLN A 143 -12.96 0.22 -30.11
N ILE A 144 -13.14 0.87 -28.96
CA ILE A 144 -13.16 0.20 -27.64
C ILE A 144 -14.26 -0.88 -27.53
N ASN A 145 -15.31 -0.78 -28.35
CA ASN A 145 -16.42 -1.73 -28.38
C ASN A 145 -16.19 -2.91 -29.33
N SER A 146 -15.11 -2.88 -30.13
CA SER A 146 -14.84 -3.86 -31.19
C SER A 146 -13.82 -4.94 -30.79
N PHE A 147 -13.23 -4.85 -29.59
CA PHE A 147 -12.12 -5.70 -29.17
C PHE A 147 -12.31 -6.24 -27.75
N ASP A 148 -11.61 -7.33 -27.46
CA ASP A 148 -11.65 -7.94 -26.14
C ASP A 148 -10.90 -7.11 -25.10
N MET A 149 -11.43 -7.11 -23.89
CA MET A 149 -10.84 -6.46 -22.72
C MET A 149 -10.64 -7.44 -21.57
N PRO A 150 -9.66 -7.20 -20.68
CA PRO A 150 -9.57 -7.93 -19.43
C PRO A 150 -10.86 -7.82 -18.60
N GLN A 151 -11.22 -8.88 -17.89
CA GLN A 151 -12.35 -8.89 -16.94
C GLN A 151 -11.91 -8.32 -15.59
N ASN A 152 -11.63 -7.02 -15.56
CA ASN A 152 -11.17 -6.28 -14.38
C ASN A 152 -11.56 -4.79 -14.53
N ASN A 153 -10.87 -3.88 -13.84
CA ASN A 153 -11.02 -2.43 -13.95
C ASN A 153 -11.08 -1.87 -15.37
N TRP A 154 -10.54 -2.55 -16.39
CA TRP A 154 -10.59 -2.09 -17.79
C TRP A 154 -12.02 -1.85 -18.28
N ARG A 155 -13.00 -2.54 -17.70
CA ARG A 155 -14.41 -2.33 -18.02
C ARG A 155 -14.90 -0.93 -17.65
N TRP A 156 -14.32 -0.30 -16.63
CA TRP A 156 -14.63 1.10 -16.31
C TRP A 156 -14.17 2.08 -17.37
N PHE A 157 -13.04 1.81 -18.05
CA PHE A 157 -12.57 2.65 -19.15
C PHE A 157 -13.58 2.64 -20.29
N ARG A 158 -14.09 1.46 -20.65
CA ARG A 158 -15.14 1.31 -21.66
C ARG A 158 -16.46 1.95 -21.25
N VAL A 159 -16.84 1.85 -19.98
CA VAL A 159 -18.02 2.55 -19.44
C VAL A 159 -17.90 4.07 -19.62
N LEU A 160 -16.78 4.67 -19.18
CA LEU A 160 -16.61 6.13 -19.28
C LEU A 160 -16.50 6.61 -20.73
N VAL A 161 -15.87 5.85 -21.61
CA VAL A 161 -15.81 6.14 -23.06
C VAL A 161 -17.19 6.10 -23.69
N ASN A 162 -17.99 5.08 -23.40
CA ASN A 162 -19.36 4.98 -23.92
C ASN A 162 -20.28 6.07 -23.34
N LEU A 163 -20.08 6.46 -22.09
CA LEU A 163 -20.79 7.59 -21.50
C LEU A 163 -20.47 8.91 -22.25
N ALA A 164 -19.20 9.15 -22.59
CA ALA A 164 -18.81 10.31 -23.39
C ALA A 164 -19.36 10.25 -24.84
N LEU A 165 -19.33 9.06 -25.48
CA LEU A 165 -19.89 8.85 -26.80
C LEU A 165 -21.39 9.17 -26.86
N ALA A 166 -22.14 8.73 -25.86
CA ALA A 166 -23.58 8.97 -25.76
C ALA A 166 -23.89 10.44 -25.41
N LYS A 167 -23.33 10.97 -24.31
CA LYS A 167 -23.76 12.27 -23.75
C LYS A 167 -23.12 13.49 -24.41
N VAL A 168 -21.91 13.36 -24.95
CA VAL A 168 -21.14 14.50 -25.47
C VAL A 168 -21.07 14.46 -27.00
N LEU A 169 -20.84 13.29 -27.57
CA LEU A 169 -20.60 13.13 -29.00
C LEU A 169 -21.85 12.74 -29.81
N GLY A 170 -22.96 12.41 -29.12
CA GLY A 170 -24.26 12.06 -29.72
C GLY A 170 -24.16 10.87 -30.67
N SER A 171 -23.39 9.84 -30.31
CA SER A 171 -23.06 8.74 -31.23
C SER A 171 -23.48 7.38 -30.70
N ASP A 172 -24.30 6.66 -31.49
CA ASP A 172 -24.67 5.25 -31.31
C ASP A 172 -25.12 4.90 -29.87
N GLU A 173 -25.97 5.76 -29.30
CA GLU A 173 -26.39 5.74 -27.89
C GLU A 173 -26.88 4.36 -27.42
N GLU A 174 -27.66 3.67 -28.24
CA GLU A 174 -28.20 2.36 -27.90
C GLU A 174 -27.11 1.29 -27.80
N LYS A 175 -26.13 1.28 -28.71
CA LYS A 175 -24.99 0.34 -28.61
C LYS A 175 -24.08 0.69 -27.46
N ALA A 176 -23.84 1.98 -27.22
CA ALA A 176 -23.08 2.45 -26.07
C ALA A 176 -23.75 1.99 -24.77
N ARG A 177 -25.07 2.12 -24.67
CA ARG A 177 -25.86 1.64 -23.53
C ARG A 177 -25.77 0.12 -23.34
N GLN A 178 -25.95 -0.66 -24.42
CA GLN A 178 -25.82 -2.12 -24.37
C GLN A 178 -24.43 -2.58 -23.91
N ALA A 179 -23.37 -1.93 -24.41
CA ALA A 179 -21.99 -2.23 -23.99
C ALA A 179 -21.76 -1.90 -22.51
N MET A 180 -22.28 -0.76 -22.03
CA MET A 180 -22.22 -0.38 -20.62
C MET A 180 -23.01 -1.35 -19.72
N ASP A 181 -24.21 -1.75 -20.12
CA ASP A 181 -25.05 -2.68 -19.35
C ASP A 181 -24.33 -4.03 -19.13
N ALA A 182 -23.71 -4.59 -20.18
CA ALA A 182 -22.91 -5.81 -20.07
C ALA A 182 -21.68 -5.65 -19.17
N ASP A 183 -21.02 -4.49 -19.22
CA ASP A 183 -19.89 -4.21 -18.31
C ASP A 183 -20.36 -4.04 -16.86
N PHE A 184 -21.52 -3.41 -16.61
CA PHE A 184 -22.07 -3.27 -15.27
C PHE A 184 -22.43 -4.63 -14.64
N GLU A 185 -22.98 -5.56 -15.41
CA GLU A 185 -23.27 -6.91 -14.92
C GLU A 185 -22.00 -7.64 -14.43
N LEU A 186 -20.86 -7.41 -15.10
CA LEU A 186 -19.58 -7.95 -14.67
C LEU A 186 -19.00 -7.17 -13.47
N LEU A 187 -18.98 -5.84 -13.55
CA LEU A 187 -18.43 -4.94 -12.53
C LEU A 187 -19.16 -5.08 -11.19
N ASP A 188 -20.46 -5.36 -11.20
CA ASP A 188 -21.25 -5.57 -10.00
C ASP A 188 -20.82 -6.80 -9.19
N GLN A 189 -20.17 -7.79 -9.83
CA GLN A 189 -19.61 -8.98 -9.17
C GLN A 189 -18.31 -8.68 -8.40
N PHE A 190 -17.73 -7.50 -8.58
CA PHE A 190 -16.47 -7.12 -7.95
C PHE A 190 -16.66 -6.53 -6.54
N TYR A 191 -17.89 -6.18 -6.17
CA TYR A 191 -18.21 -5.57 -4.89
C TYR A 191 -18.09 -6.57 -3.73
N LEU A 192 -17.32 -6.21 -2.70
CA LEU A 192 -17.04 -7.06 -1.54
C LEU A 192 -17.88 -6.69 -0.31
N GLY A 193 -18.57 -5.55 -0.35
CA GLY A 193 -19.24 -4.97 0.82
C GLY A 193 -18.48 -3.81 1.43
N GLU A 194 -19.14 -3.03 2.28
CA GLU A 194 -18.55 -1.88 3.00
C GLU A 194 -17.83 -0.86 2.09
N GLY A 195 -18.31 -0.70 0.86
CA GLY A 195 -17.67 0.16 -0.13
C GLY A 195 -16.40 -0.42 -0.77
N TRP A 196 -15.93 -1.61 -0.40
CA TRP A 196 -14.77 -2.23 -1.03
C TRP A 196 -15.13 -2.99 -2.30
N SER A 197 -14.22 -2.92 -3.28
CA SER A 197 -14.28 -3.71 -4.51
C SER A 197 -12.94 -4.40 -4.75
N SER A 198 -13.00 -5.59 -5.32
CA SER A 198 -11.83 -6.30 -5.86
C SER A 198 -11.59 -5.88 -7.31
N ASP A 199 -10.34 -5.85 -7.77
CA ASP A 199 -10.06 -5.65 -9.19
C ASP A 199 -10.31 -6.93 -10.01
N GLY A 200 -11.58 -7.29 -10.23
CA GLY A 200 -11.99 -8.59 -10.77
C GLY A 200 -12.71 -9.44 -9.73
N VAL A 201 -13.37 -10.52 -10.16
CA VAL A 201 -14.09 -11.43 -9.24
C VAL A 201 -13.12 -11.95 -8.18
N TRP A 202 -13.51 -11.80 -6.91
CA TRP A 202 -12.73 -12.25 -5.77
C TRP A 202 -12.74 -13.78 -5.68
N GLY A 203 -11.56 -14.39 -5.60
CA GLY A 203 -11.42 -15.84 -5.58
C GLY A 203 -9.98 -16.28 -5.42
N ASP A 204 -9.70 -17.56 -5.65
CA ASP A 204 -8.38 -18.14 -5.40
C ASP A 204 -7.29 -17.69 -6.38
N ASP A 205 -7.68 -17.15 -7.54
CA ASP A 205 -6.75 -16.52 -8.47
C ASP A 205 -6.43 -15.06 -8.13
N ARG A 206 -7.34 -14.39 -7.41
CA ARG A 206 -7.26 -12.95 -7.20
C ARG A 206 -8.03 -12.51 -5.95
N LYS A 207 -7.29 -11.89 -5.03
CA LYS A 207 -7.82 -11.22 -3.84
C LYS A 207 -7.14 -9.85 -3.75
N GLN A 208 -7.56 -8.93 -4.63
CA GLN A 208 -6.93 -7.62 -4.84
C GLN A 208 -7.88 -6.49 -4.50
N ALA A 209 -7.96 -6.15 -3.21
CA ALA A 209 -8.64 -4.97 -2.70
C ALA A 209 -7.57 -3.99 -2.18
N ASP A 210 -6.91 -3.31 -3.11
CA ASP A 210 -5.81 -2.38 -2.86
C ASP A 210 -6.17 -0.96 -3.32
N TYR A 211 -5.21 -0.03 -3.32
CA TYR A 211 -5.48 1.34 -3.77
C TYR A 211 -5.90 1.45 -5.24
N TYR A 212 -5.60 0.45 -6.06
CA TYR A 212 -6.05 0.43 -7.45
C TYR A 212 -7.57 0.34 -7.50
N SER A 213 -8.18 -0.63 -6.80
CA SER A 213 -9.64 -0.72 -6.74
C SER A 213 -10.25 0.32 -5.80
N GLY A 214 -9.66 0.52 -4.62
CA GLY A 214 -10.19 1.37 -3.56
C GLY A 214 -10.01 2.87 -3.77
N SER A 215 -9.03 3.33 -4.55
CA SER A 215 -8.77 4.77 -4.67
C SER A 215 -8.76 5.34 -6.09
N PHE A 216 -7.93 4.82 -6.99
CA PHE A 216 -7.62 5.51 -8.25
C PHE A 216 -8.05 4.79 -9.53
N ALA A 217 -8.76 3.66 -9.44
CA ALA A 217 -9.42 3.05 -10.60
C ALA A 217 -10.92 2.81 -10.37
N ILE A 218 -11.33 1.80 -9.60
CA ILE A 218 -12.75 1.40 -9.52
C ILE A 218 -13.59 2.44 -8.78
N GLN A 219 -13.26 2.72 -7.51
CA GLN A 219 -13.96 3.75 -6.72
C GLN A 219 -13.91 5.12 -7.39
N PHE A 220 -12.77 5.47 -7.98
CA PHE A 220 -12.60 6.69 -8.75
C PHE A 220 -13.57 6.77 -9.93
N ALA A 221 -13.63 5.73 -10.77
CA ALA A 221 -14.49 5.69 -11.94
C ALA A 221 -15.98 5.68 -11.55
N GLN A 222 -16.35 5.02 -10.46
CA GLN A 222 -17.71 5.08 -9.90
C GLN A 222 -18.11 6.50 -9.52
N LEU A 223 -17.20 7.25 -8.86
CA LEU A 223 -17.44 8.65 -8.50
C LEU A 223 -17.57 9.56 -9.73
N LEU A 224 -16.72 9.35 -10.75
CA LEU A 224 -16.86 10.06 -12.03
C LEU A 224 -18.17 9.73 -12.72
N TYR A 225 -18.60 8.46 -12.69
CA TYR A 225 -19.90 8.06 -13.21
C TYR A 225 -21.04 8.76 -12.46
N VAL A 226 -21.00 8.81 -11.13
CA VAL A 226 -21.96 9.57 -10.30
C VAL A 226 -22.03 11.04 -10.71
N ARG A 227 -20.89 11.65 -11.07
CA ARG A 227 -20.84 13.06 -11.49
C ARG A 227 -21.47 13.30 -12.86
N CYS A 228 -21.31 12.36 -13.79
CA CYS A 228 -21.61 12.57 -15.22
C CYS A 228 -22.92 11.89 -15.69
N ALA A 229 -23.33 10.80 -15.05
CA ALA A 229 -24.48 9.97 -15.44
C ALA A 229 -25.73 10.27 -14.58
N VAL A 230 -26.08 11.55 -14.43
CA VAL A 230 -27.19 12.00 -13.56
C VAL A 230 -28.58 11.41 -13.90
N ASP A 231 -28.74 10.86 -15.11
CA ASP A 231 -29.99 10.27 -15.59
C ASP A 231 -30.16 8.79 -15.17
N ASP A 232 -29.13 8.15 -14.61
CA ASP A 232 -29.16 6.78 -14.09
C ASP A 232 -29.34 6.76 -12.57
N GLU A 233 -30.53 7.16 -12.10
CA GLU A 233 -30.82 7.39 -10.68
C GLU A 233 -30.49 6.19 -9.79
N LYS A 234 -30.84 4.96 -10.24
CA LYS A 234 -30.66 3.75 -9.44
C LYS A 234 -29.18 3.43 -9.21
N ARG A 235 -28.37 3.50 -10.25
CA ARG A 235 -26.94 3.17 -10.16
C ARG A 235 -26.14 4.28 -9.50
N VAL A 236 -26.49 5.53 -9.78
CA VAL A 236 -25.93 6.70 -9.09
C VAL A 236 -26.20 6.60 -7.58
N ALA A 237 -27.42 6.28 -7.16
CA ALA A 237 -27.73 6.09 -5.74
C ALA A 237 -26.92 4.95 -5.11
N LYS A 238 -26.79 3.81 -5.81
CA LYS A 238 -25.96 2.67 -5.37
C LYS A 238 -24.50 3.09 -5.16
N TYR A 239 -23.87 3.73 -6.14
CA TYR A 239 -22.46 4.12 -6.05
C TYR A 239 -22.22 5.25 -5.04
N ARG A 240 -23.17 6.17 -4.86
CA ARG A 240 -23.11 7.15 -3.77
C ARG A 240 -23.07 6.46 -2.41
N GLN A 241 -23.94 5.48 -2.18
CA GLN A 241 -23.94 4.74 -0.92
C GLN A 241 -22.62 3.98 -0.72
N GLN A 242 -22.15 3.26 -1.74
CA GLN A 242 -20.88 2.52 -1.67
C GLN A 242 -19.68 3.44 -1.41
N ALA A 243 -19.63 4.62 -2.03
CA ALA A 243 -18.59 5.61 -1.78
C ALA A 243 -18.66 6.15 -0.34
N MET A 244 -19.86 6.37 0.20
CA MET A 244 -20.03 6.79 1.59
C MET A 244 -19.62 5.71 2.60
N ASP A 245 -19.97 4.45 2.33
CA ASP A 245 -19.54 3.31 3.13
C ASP A 245 -18.01 3.19 3.12
N PHE A 246 -17.38 3.30 1.95
CA PHE A 246 -15.93 3.27 1.80
C PHE A 246 -15.25 4.45 2.54
N ALA A 247 -15.74 5.67 2.29
CA ALA A 247 -15.20 6.88 2.90
C ALA A 247 -15.21 6.80 4.43
N SER A 248 -16.25 6.17 5.02
CA SER A 248 -16.44 6.10 6.46
C SER A 248 -15.27 5.48 7.24
N GLU A 249 -14.44 4.66 6.59
CA GLU A 249 -13.29 4.00 7.19
C GLU A 249 -11.98 4.17 6.38
N TYR A 250 -12.04 4.51 5.09
CA TYR A 250 -10.83 4.62 4.23
C TYR A 250 -9.81 5.66 4.73
N TRP A 251 -10.25 6.70 5.43
CA TRP A 251 -9.36 7.68 6.07
C TRP A 251 -8.33 7.03 7.00
N ARG A 252 -8.62 5.84 7.57
CA ARG A 252 -7.69 5.08 8.40
C ARG A 252 -6.44 4.59 7.67
N TYR A 253 -6.43 4.57 6.34
CA TYR A 253 -5.23 4.19 5.57
C TYR A 253 -4.19 5.32 5.49
N PHE A 254 -4.54 6.51 6.00
CA PHE A 254 -3.68 7.67 6.05
C PHE A 254 -3.30 7.96 7.50
N ASP A 255 -2.03 8.26 7.71
CA ASP A 255 -1.50 8.73 8.98
C ASP A 255 -1.88 10.21 9.18
N THR A 256 -1.77 10.70 10.41
CA THR A 256 -2.11 12.08 10.78
C THR A 256 -1.29 13.13 10.03
N ASN A 257 -0.08 12.77 9.60
CA ASN A 257 0.82 13.59 8.79
C ASN A 257 0.50 13.58 7.28
N GLY A 258 -0.44 12.73 6.83
CA GLY A 258 -0.82 12.52 5.42
C GLY A 258 -0.18 11.33 4.71
N ALA A 259 0.74 10.59 5.33
CA ALA A 259 1.37 9.40 4.73
C ALA A 259 0.35 8.28 4.56
N ALA A 260 0.24 7.70 3.36
CA ALA A 260 -0.56 6.49 3.16
C ALA A 260 0.27 5.26 3.54
N ILE A 261 -0.36 4.18 4.00
CA ILE A 261 0.33 2.89 4.18
C ILE A 261 0.54 2.25 2.79
N PRO A 262 1.76 2.14 2.24
CA PRO A 262 1.95 1.54 0.93
C PRO A 262 1.73 0.03 0.98
N PHE A 263 0.85 -0.49 0.12
CA PHE A 263 0.65 -1.92 -0.11
C PHE A 263 -0.01 -2.12 -1.48
N GLY A 264 0.03 -3.34 -1.99
CA GLY A 264 -0.55 -3.68 -3.28
C GLY A 264 0.28 -3.21 -4.48
N ARG A 265 -0.32 -3.23 -5.67
CA ARG A 265 0.36 -2.86 -6.92
C ARG A 265 0.29 -1.36 -7.18
N SER A 266 1.04 -0.91 -8.19
CA SER A 266 0.96 0.43 -8.76
C SER A 266 1.31 1.56 -7.80
N MET A 267 2.13 1.28 -6.79
CA MET A 267 2.59 2.30 -5.84
C MET A 267 3.42 3.41 -6.48
N THR A 268 3.91 3.20 -7.70
CA THR A 268 4.59 4.23 -8.50
C THR A 268 3.71 5.46 -8.83
N TYR A 269 2.39 5.34 -8.67
CA TYR A 269 1.44 6.44 -8.86
C TYR A 269 1.31 7.36 -7.64
N ARG A 270 1.97 7.00 -6.52
CA ARG A 270 2.23 7.89 -5.37
C ARG A 270 0.98 8.53 -4.78
N PHE A 271 0.81 9.83 -4.99
CA PHE A 271 -0.32 10.58 -4.46
C PHE A 271 -1.66 10.21 -5.08
N ALA A 272 -1.70 9.34 -6.09
CA ALA A 272 -2.94 8.70 -6.56
C ALA A 272 -3.71 7.98 -5.42
N CYS A 273 -3.05 7.58 -4.33
CA CYS A 273 -3.75 7.07 -3.15
C CYS A 273 -4.79 8.09 -2.61
N GLY A 274 -4.57 9.39 -2.77
CA GLY A 274 -5.54 10.44 -2.42
C GLY A 274 -6.63 10.72 -3.47
N ALA A 275 -6.65 10.01 -4.61
CA ALA A 275 -7.55 10.31 -5.73
C ALA A 275 -9.02 10.16 -5.37
N PHE A 276 -9.35 9.19 -4.52
CA PHE A 276 -10.70 9.01 -3.98
C PHE A 276 -11.25 10.31 -3.36
N TRP A 277 -10.48 10.96 -2.48
CA TRP A 277 -10.93 12.20 -1.81
C TRP A 277 -11.15 13.35 -2.80
N SER A 278 -10.31 13.42 -3.83
CA SER A 278 -10.43 14.40 -4.92
C SER A 278 -11.71 14.18 -5.74
N ALA A 279 -11.99 12.92 -6.12
CA ALA A 279 -13.19 12.54 -6.86
C ALA A 279 -14.45 12.67 -6.00
N LEU A 280 -14.40 12.34 -4.70
CA LEU A 280 -15.53 12.45 -3.79
C LEU A 280 -16.00 13.90 -3.68
N ALA A 281 -15.06 14.83 -3.52
CA ALA A 281 -15.34 16.27 -3.53
C ALA A 281 -15.87 16.74 -4.89
N LEU A 282 -15.30 16.27 -6.00
CA LEU A 282 -15.75 16.62 -7.35
C LEU A 282 -17.18 16.15 -7.65
N SER A 283 -17.58 15.00 -7.09
CA SER A 283 -18.89 14.38 -7.28
C SER A 283 -20.00 14.99 -6.42
N ASP A 284 -19.68 16.00 -5.58
CA ASP A 284 -20.60 16.71 -4.68
C ASP A 284 -21.47 15.77 -3.83
N ILE A 285 -20.86 14.69 -3.34
CA ILE A 285 -21.51 13.74 -2.45
C ILE A 285 -21.43 14.29 -1.03
N GLN A 286 -22.59 14.65 -0.48
CA GLN A 286 -22.70 15.16 0.88
C GLN A 286 -22.84 14.02 1.88
N SER A 287 -22.07 14.10 2.96
CA SER A 287 -22.10 13.13 4.06
C SER A 287 -22.91 13.68 5.25
N SER A 288 -23.80 12.86 5.81
CA SER A 288 -24.36 13.12 7.15
C SER A 288 -23.42 12.68 8.28
N ASN A 289 -22.41 11.86 7.98
CA ASN A 289 -21.37 11.46 8.92
C ASN A 289 -20.35 12.60 9.05
N SER A 290 -20.28 13.20 10.23
CA SER A 290 -19.38 14.32 10.55
C SER A 290 -17.90 13.97 10.35
N ARG A 291 -17.51 12.69 10.41
CA ARG A 291 -16.13 12.24 10.14
C ARG A 291 -15.72 12.41 8.67
N ILE A 292 -16.69 12.51 7.77
CA ILE A 292 -16.51 12.72 6.33
C ILE A 292 -17.16 14.06 5.92
N SER A 293 -17.01 15.08 6.77
CA SER A 293 -17.38 16.45 6.40
C SER A 293 -16.56 16.91 5.19
N LEU A 294 -17.02 17.96 4.50
CA LEU A 294 -16.24 18.55 3.40
C LEU A 294 -14.87 19.06 3.88
N GLY A 295 -14.78 19.57 5.10
CA GLY A 295 -13.54 20.00 5.74
C GLY A 295 -12.58 18.82 6.02
N ALA A 296 -13.11 17.67 6.42
CA ALA A 296 -12.33 16.44 6.62
C ALA A 296 -11.81 15.87 5.29
N VAL A 297 -12.65 15.84 4.25
CA VAL A 297 -12.26 15.42 2.89
C VAL A 297 -11.16 16.33 2.34
N LYS A 298 -11.31 17.66 2.48
CA LYS A 298 -10.26 18.64 2.17
C LYS A 298 -8.98 18.34 2.93
N GLY A 299 -9.08 18.12 4.23
CA GLY A 299 -7.93 17.82 5.08
C GLY A 299 -7.18 16.56 4.67
N LEU A 300 -7.89 15.47 4.37
CA LEU A 300 -7.29 14.21 3.94
C LEU A 300 -6.52 14.37 2.63
N LEU A 301 -7.11 15.05 1.64
CA LEU A 301 -6.45 15.30 0.36
C LEU A 301 -5.22 16.21 0.52
N LEU A 302 -5.37 17.36 1.18
CA LEU A 302 -4.31 18.37 1.26
C LEU A 302 -3.14 17.92 2.15
N ARG A 303 -3.40 17.24 3.28
CA ARG A 303 -2.33 16.63 4.10
C ARG A 303 -1.54 15.60 3.30
N HIS A 304 -2.22 14.76 2.53
CA HIS A 304 -1.56 13.76 1.69
C HIS A 304 -0.63 14.41 0.66
N LEU A 305 -1.09 15.45 -0.03
CA LEU A 305 -0.26 16.21 -0.97
C LEU A 305 0.93 16.89 -0.28
N ARG A 306 0.74 17.46 0.92
CA ARG A 306 1.85 18.02 1.72
C ARG A 306 2.88 16.98 2.13
N TRP A 307 2.47 15.75 2.43
CA TRP A 307 3.43 14.67 2.69
C TRP A 307 4.29 14.36 1.46
N TRP A 308 3.67 14.29 0.28
CA TRP A 308 4.39 14.07 -0.99
C TRP A 308 5.28 15.24 -1.40
N ALA A 309 4.90 16.49 -1.08
CA ALA A 309 5.73 17.67 -1.28
C ALA A 309 7.09 17.58 -0.57
N LYS A 310 7.14 16.84 0.55
CA LYS A 310 8.35 16.59 1.34
C LYS A 310 9.24 15.45 0.80
N GLN A 311 8.87 14.82 -0.33
CA GLN A 311 9.63 13.74 -0.97
C GLN A 311 10.36 14.28 -2.22
N PRO A 312 11.51 15.00 -2.08
CA PRO A 312 12.14 15.68 -3.20
C PRO A 312 12.68 14.72 -4.28
N GLU A 313 13.01 13.48 -3.91
CA GLU A 313 13.63 12.49 -4.78
C GLU A 313 12.63 11.82 -5.76
N ILE A 314 11.35 12.23 -5.77
CA ILE A 314 10.35 11.71 -6.74
C ILE A 314 10.45 12.37 -8.13
N PHE A 315 11.28 13.40 -8.28
CA PHE A 315 11.52 14.11 -9.53
C PHE A 315 12.94 13.86 -10.06
N ASN A 316 13.07 13.81 -11.38
CA ASN A 316 14.33 13.85 -12.09
C ASN A 316 14.87 15.29 -12.13
N SER A 317 16.13 15.46 -12.54
CA SER A 317 16.77 16.77 -12.68
C SER A 317 16.09 17.68 -13.72
N ASP A 318 15.35 17.12 -14.67
CA ASP A 318 14.56 17.84 -15.68
C ASP A 318 13.16 18.26 -15.18
N GLY A 319 12.82 17.92 -13.93
CA GLY A 319 11.52 18.18 -13.30
C GLY A 319 10.43 17.13 -13.56
N THR A 320 10.68 16.13 -14.40
CA THR A 320 9.73 15.04 -14.66
C THR A 320 9.72 14.04 -13.50
N MET A 321 8.58 13.37 -13.27
CA MET A 321 8.51 12.32 -12.26
C MET A 321 9.27 11.04 -12.68
N ASN A 322 9.91 10.38 -11.73
CA ASN A 322 10.61 9.11 -11.94
C ASN A 322 9.74 7.88 -11.58
N ILE A 323 10.11 6.68 -12.05
CA ILE A 323 9.49 5.42 -11.60
C ILE A 323 10.08 5.06 -10.23
N GLY A 324 9.20 4.86 -9.24
CA GLY A 324 9.59 4.58 -7.85
C GLY A 324 8.52 5.03 -6.86
N TYR A 325 8.83 5.03 -5.57
CA TYR A 325 7.91 5.49 -4.53
C TYR A 325 8.40 6.81 -3.91
N ALA A 326 9.19 6.78 -2.83
CA ALA A 326 9.77 7.99 -2.23
C ALA A 326 11.03 8.50 -2.98
N TYR A 327 11.63 7.62 -3.79
CA TYR A 327 12.81 7.88 -4.62
C TYR A 327 12.76 6.96 -5.87
N PRO A 328 13.65 7.12 -6.88
CA PRO A 328 13.66 6.27 -8.06
C PRO A 328 13.96 4.81 -7.70
N ASN A 329 13.06 3.88 -8.03
CA ASN A 329 13.23 2.47 -7.71
C ASN A 329 12.58 1.57 -8.78
N MET A 330 13.40 0.91 -9.59
CA MET A 330 12.96 -0.02 -10.64
C MET A 330 12.68 -1.45 -10.14
N TYR A 331 13.06 -1.80 -8.90
CA TYR A 331 12.74 -3.13 -8.35
C TYR A 331 11.24 -3.29 -8.09
N MET A 332 10.53 -2.20 -7.80
CA MET A 332 9.10 -2.22 -7.53
C MET A 332 8.21 -2.09 -8.78
N SER A 333 8.77 -1.74 -9.95
CA SER A 333 7.98 -1.47 -11.16
C SER A 333 7.21 -2.72 -11.63
N GLU A 334 6.00 -2.53 -12.12
CA GLU A 334 5.28 -3.57 -12.85
C GLU A 334 5.64 -3.61 -14.35
N ASP A 335 5.32 -4.72 -15.00
CA ASP A 335 5.52 -4.97 -16.44
C ASP A 335 4.79 -3.94 -17.34
N TYR A 336 3.71 -3.36 -16.86
CA TYR A 336 2.95 -2.32 -17.55
C TYR A 336 3.39 -0.88 -17.20
N ASN A 337 4.46 -0.68 -16.44
CA ASN A 337 4.91 0.68 -16.11
C ASN A 337 5.85 1.23 -17.19
N SER A 338 5.35 2.16 -17.99
CA SER A 338 6.19 3.05 -18.80
C SER A 338 6.73 4.22 -17.95
N ARG A 339 7.64 5.04 -18.52
CA ARG A 339 8.07 6.29 -17.86
C ARG A 339 6.95 7.28 -17.67
N GLN A 340 5.98 7.27 -18.56
CA GLN A 340 4.81 8.11 -18.54
C GLN A 340 3.80 7.63 -17.50
N SER A 341 3.98 6.41 -16.98
CA SER A 341 2.92 5.81 -16.20
C SER A 341 2.63 6.52 -14.87
N VAL A 342 3.65 7.17 -14.32
CA VAL A 342 3.65 7.86 -13.02
C VAL A 342 2.65 9.03 -12.96
N TYR A 343 2.21 9.56 -14.11
CA TYR A 343 1.27 10.69 -14.19
C TYR A 343 -0.18 10.32 -13.87
N TRP A 344 -0.50 9.06 -13.58
CA TRP A 344 -1.76 8.71 -12.90
C TRP A 344 -1.94 9.42 -11.57
N CYS A 345 -0.85 9.87 -10.96
CA CYS A 345 -0.84 10.71 -9.77
C CYS A 345 -1.78 11.95 -9.93
N LEU A 346 -1.94 12.46 -11.15
CA LEU A 346 -2.80 13.61 -11.46
C LEU A 346 -4.30 13.36 -11.22
N LYS A 347 -4.73 12.11 -11.02
CA LYS A 347 -6.10 11.81 -10.55
C LYS A 347 -6.42 12.50 -9.22
N SER A 348 -5.43 12.78 -8.37
CA SER A 348 -5.64 13.53 -7.12
C SER A 348 -5.90 15.02 -7.31
N PHE A 349 -5.76 15.52 -8.54
CA PHE A 349 -6.00 16.92 -8.89
C PHE A 349 -7.35 17.17 -9.58
N VAL A 350 -8.19 16.14 -9.81
CA VAL A 350 -9.49 16.33 -10.48
C VAL A 350 -10.44 17.26 -9.74
N VAL A 351 -10.26 17.44 -8.43
CA VAL A 351 -10.97 18.45 -7.62
C VAL A 351 -10.83 19.88 -8.19
N LEU A 352 -9.79 20.17 -8.99
CA LEU A 352 -9.65 21.45 -9.70
C LEU A 352 -10.78 21.74 -10.70
N GLY A 353 -11.52 20.70 -11.12
CA GLY A 353 -12.74 20.82 -11.90
C GLY A 353 -13.88 21.53 -11.16
N LEU A 354 -13.81 21.69 -9.83
CA LEU A 354 -14.79 22.47 -9.09
C LEU A 354 -14.74 23.97 -9.46
N PRO A 355 -15.88 24.69 -9.43
CA PRO A 355 -15.94 26.14 -9.50
C PRO A 355 -15.04 26.81 -8.45
N SER A 356 -14.52 28.01 -8.75
CA SER A 356 -13.61 28.73 -7.83
C SER A 356 -14.28 29.18 -6.53
N ASP A 357 -15.60 29.33 -6.54
CA ASP A 357 -16.46 29.69 -5.42
C ASP A 357 -17.08 28.49 -4.69
N HIS A 358 -16.77 27.26 -5.12
CA HIS A 358 -17.28 26.05 -4.49
C HIS A 358 -16.89 25.95 -3.00
N PRO A 359 -17.79 25.52 -2.09
CA PRO A 359 -17.53 25.45 -0.65
C PRO A 359 -16.27 24.67 -0.24
N PHE A 360 -15.84 23.70 -1.04
CA PHE A 360 -14.58 22.97 -0.81
C PHE A 360 -13.37 23.91 -0.68
N TRP A 361 -13.34 24.99 -1.45
CA TRP A 361 -12.23 25.94 -1.42
C TRP A 361 -12.27 26.85 -0.20
N THR A 362 -13.47 27.18 0.30
CA THR A 362 -13.68 28.16 1.37
C THR A 362 -13.86 27.54 2.76
N VAL A 363 -14.26 26.27 2.87
CA VAL A 363 -14.38 25.57 4.15
C VAL A 363 -13.02 25.45 4.83
N GLN A 364 -13.03 25.51 6.17
CA GLN A 364 -11.85 25.27 6.98
C GLN A 364 -11.36 23.82 6.80
N GLU A 365 -10.05 23.64 6.69
CA GLU A 365 -9.45 22.31 6.74
C GLU A 365 -9.62 21.71 8.15
N GLU A 366 -10.29 20.56 8.26
CA GLU A 366 -10.47 19.87 9.54
C GLU A 366 -9.30 18.91 9.82
N PRO A 367 -9.00 18.63 11.11
CA PRO A 367 -7.94 17.70 11.49
C PRO A 367 -8.22 16.26 11.03
N HIS A 368 -7.26 15.37 11.21
CA HIS A 368 -7.43 13.96 10.88
C HIS A 368 -8.61 13.35 11.67
N PRO A 369 -9.52 12.57 11.05
CA PRO A 369 -10.70 12.05 11.75
C PRO A 369 -10.40 11.23 13.00
N ILE A 370 -9.21 10.64 13.10
CA ILE A 370 -8.77 9.89 14.30
C ILE A 370 -8.87 10.69 15.60
N TYR A 371 -8.65 12.01 15.55
CA TYR A 371 -8.68 12.88 16.73
C TYR A 371 -10.09 13.01 17.33
N SER A 372 -11.13 12.69 16.55
CA SER A 372 -12.52 12.63 17.06
C SER A 372 -12.84 11.31 17.78
N LEU A 373 -12.05 10.25 17.54
CA LEU A 373 -12.29 8.89 18.04
C LEU A 373 -11.41 8.50 19.22
N VAL A 374 -10.21 9.09 19.31
CA VAL A 374 -9.17 8.64 20.21
C VAL A 374 -8.77 9.81 21.12
N PRO A 375 -9.42 9.98 22.29
CA PRO A 375 -9.05 11.02 23.26
C PRO A 375 -7.68 10.75 23.92
N SER A 376 -7.17 9.52 23.82
CA SER A 376 -5.86 9.08 24.32
C SER A 376 -5.36 7.88 23.51
N ALA A 377 -4.04 7.70 23.37
CA ALA A 377 -3.39 6.59 22.63
C ALA A 377 -3.80 5.15 23.05
N ARG A 378 -4.71 4.99 24.02
CA ARG A 378 -5.18 3.71 24.57
C ARG A 378 -6.70 3.57 24.40
N HIS A 379 -7.19 3.67 23.17
CA HIS A 379 -8.61 3.47 22.85
C HIS A 379 -8.80 2.18 22.04
N PRO A 380 -9.84 1.36 22.25
CA PRO A 380 -10.05 0.13 21.48
C PRO A 380 -10.09 0.33 19.96
N ASP A 381 -10.51 1.51 19.48
CA ASP A 381 -10.54 1.86 18.05
C ASP A 381 -9.15 2.11 17.42
N THR A 382 -8.06 1.94 18.17
CA THR A 382 -6.68 1.96 17.65
C THR A 382 -6.39 0.76 16.74
N ALA A 383 -7.22 -0.29 16.75
CA ALA A 383 -7.13 -1.43 15.83
C ALA A 383 -8.51 -1.74 15.23
N ARG A 384 -8.67 -1.54 13.92
CA ARG A 384 -9.96 -1.72 13.21
C ARG A 384 -9.88 -2.87 12.21
N ILE A 385 -10.78 -3.84 12.33
CA ILE A 385 -10.95 -4.93 11.36
C ILE A 385 -11.58 -4.39 10.07
N PHE A 386 -11.02 -4.79 8.94
CA PHE A 386 -11.57 -4.60 7.59
C PHE A 386 -11.75 -5.98 6.95
N PRO A 387 -12.97 -6.56 7.02
CA PRO A 387 -13.22 -7.91 6.51
C PRO A 387 -12.96 -8.01 5.01
N ALA A 388 -13.51 -7.08 4.21
CA ALA A 388 -13.42 -7.13 2.75
C ALA A 388 -11.98 -7.21 2.21
N PRO A 389 -11.01 -6.36 2.63
CA PRO A 389 -9.63 -6.49 2.18
C PRO A 389 -8.79 -7.51 2.98
N HIS A 390 -9.38 -8.25 3.94
CA HIS A 390 -8.65 -9.16 4.84
C HIS A 390 -7.52 -8.48 5.63
N GLN A 391 -7.84 -7.36 6.30
CA GLN A 391 -6.85 -6.51 6.99
C GLN A 391 -7.31 -6.06 8.39
N ILE A 392 -6.36 -5.68 9.23
CA ILE A 392 -6.59 -4.93 10.47
C ILE A 392 -5.71 -3.68 10.44
N VAL A 393 -6.31 -2.49 10.41
CA VAL A 393 -5.57 -1.22 10.39
C VAL A 393 -5.35 -0.74 11.82
N CYS A 394 -4.09 -0.44 12.12
CA CYS A 394 -3.61 -0.08 13.45
C CYS A 394 -3.08 1.35 13.46
N HIS A 395 -3.56 2.14 14.41
CA HIS A 395 -3.17 3.54 14.58
C HIS A 395 -2.89 3.82 16.05
N SER A 396 -1.65 4.18 16.34
CA SER A 396 -1.17 4.67 17.65
C SER A 396 -0.27 5.87 17.44
N GLU A 397 0.07 6.58 18.53
CA GLU A 397 1.04 7.68 18.46
C GLU A 397 2.41 7.18 17.98
N GLU A 398 2.80 5.98 18.38
CA GLU A 398 4.07 5.36 18.06
C GLU A 398 4.14 4.93 16.59
N HIS A 399 3.07 4.29 16.10
CA HIS A 399 3.08 3.69 14.76
C HIS A 399 1.70 3.60 14.12
N HIS A 400 1.71 3.78 12.81
CA HIS A 400 0.58 3.61 11.92
C HIS A 400 0.91 2.54 10.86
N TYR A 401 0.18 1.44 10.88
CA TYR A 401 0.44 0.26 10.07
C TYR A 401 -0.83 -0.57 9.87
N LEU A 402 -0.81 -1.53 8.96
CA LEU A 402 -1.88 -2.52 8.83
C LEU A 402 -1.30 -3.93 8.91
N LEU A 403 -2.10 -4.86 9.44
CA LEU A 403 -1.87 -6.30 9.40
C LEU A 403 -2.66 -6.88 8.22
N SER A 404 -2.05 -7.77 7.43
CA SER A 404 -2.65 -8.35 6.22
C SER A 404 -2.50 -9.87 6.22
N ALA A 405 -3.58 -10.59 5.91
CA ALA A 405 -3.56 -12.05 5.88
C ALA A 405 -4.06 -12.69 4.57
N GLY A 406 -4.78 -11.95 3.73
CA GLY A 406 -5.56 -12.59 2.66
C GLY A 406 -5.44 -12.02 1.26
N GLN A 407 -4.70 -10.93 1.07
CA GLN A 407 -4.51 -10.36 -0.26
C GLN A 407 -3.55 -11.22 -1.09
N MET A 408 -3.84 -11.43 -2.38
CA MET A 408 -2.98 -12.16 -3.32
C MET A 408 -3.40 -12.01 -4.78
N THR A 409 -2.54 -12.49 -5.68
CA THR A 409 -2.85 -12.65 -7.11
C THR A 409 -1.98 -13.73 -7.74
N THR A 410 -2.54 -14.51 -8.65
CA THR A 410 -1.80 -15.48 -9.48
C THR A 410 -1.15 -14.83 -10.70
N LYS A 411 -1.53 -13.59 -11.06
CA LYS A 411 -0.82 -12.78 -12.08
C LYS A 411 0.64 -12.56 -11.66
N MET A 412 1.56 -12.86 -12.58
CA MET A 412 3.00 -12.86 -12.35
C MET A 412 3.66 -11.49 -12.63
N PHE A 413 3.20 -10.42 -12.00
CA PHE A 413 3.97 -9.16 -12.05
C PHE A 413 5.06 -9.13 -10.97
N LYS A 414 6.08 -8.31 -11.22
CA LYS A 414 7.27 -8.19 -10.38
C LYS A 414 6.91 -7.90 -8.91
N ALA A 415 7.56 -8.65 -8.01
CA ALA A 415 7.47 -8.50 -6.57
C ALA A 415 6.05 -8.64 -5.99
N ARG A 416 5.16 -9.42 -6.61
CA ARG A 416 3.78 -9.59 -6.12
C ARG A 416 3.71 -10.11 -4.69
N GLU A 417 4.64 -10.98 -4.27
CA GLU A 417 4.70 -11.53 -2.92
C GLU A 417 5.01 -10.43 -1.90
N ALA A 418 5.88 -9.47 -2.22
CA ALA A 418 6.11 -8.31 -1.37
C ALA A 418 4.88 -7.37 -1.33
N LYS A 419 4.18 -7.23 -2.46
CA LYS A 419 3.04 -6.32 -2.61
C LYS A 419 1.79 -6.78 -1.85
N TYR A 420 1.58 -8.08 -1.67
CA TYR A 420 0.39 -8.60 -0.97
C TYR A 420 0.68 -9.59 0.16
N GLY A 421 1.85 -10.23 0.16
CA GLY A 421 2.19 -11.34 1.04
C GLY A 421 2.83 -10.96 2.37
N LYS A 422 3.02 -9.68 2.69
CA LYS A 422 3.60 -9.29 4.00
C LYS A 422 2.55 -9.32 5.10
N PHE A 423 2.97 -9.70 6.31
CA PHE A 423 2.12 -9.70 7.50
C PHE A 423 1.77 -8.28 7.94
N ALA A 424 2.66 -7.31 7.72
CA ALA A 424 2.42 -5.92 8.05
C ALA A 424 2.93 -4.96 6.95
N TYR A 425 2.27 -3.82 6.82
CA TYR A 425 2.69 -2.69 5.97
C TYR A 425 2.65 -1.40 6.80
N SER A 426 3.65 -0.53 6.64
CA SER A 426 3.88 0.64 7.49
C SER A 426 3.87 1.95 6.69
N SER A 427 3.15 2.99 7.16
CA SER A 427 3.20 4.32 6.53
C SER A 427 4.55 5.02 6.69
N ALA A 428 5.33 4.65 7.71
CA ALA A 428 6.64 5.25 8.00
C ALA A 428 7.80 4.51 7.33
N PHE A 429 7.77 3.17 7.36
CA PHE A 429 8.88 2.31 6.93
C PHE A 429 8.73 1.79 5.49
N GLY A 430 7.54 1.93 4.91
CA GLY A 430 7.21 1.31 3.63
C GLY A 430 7.32 -0.21 3.69
N TYR A 431 7.58 -0.82 2.55
CA TYR A 431 7.88 -2.25 2.43
C TYR A 431 9.04 -2.47 1.46
N SER A 432 9.77 -3.59 1.58
CA SER A 432 10.81 -3.95 0.62
C SER A 432 10.33 -4.93 -0.45
N VAL A 433 10.91 -4.79 -1.62
CA VAL A 433 10.77 -5.65 -2.80
C VAL A 433 12.10 -6.35 -3.11
N PRO A 434 12.07 -7.58 -3.65
CA PRO A 434 13.27 -8.34 -3.92
C PRO A 434 14.09 -7.75 -5.07
N ALA A 435 15.42 -7.74 -4.90
CA ALA A 435 16.42 -7.47 -5.94
C ALA A 435 17.06 -8.76 -6.51
N GLY A 436 16.81 -9.91 -5.88
CA GLY A 436 17.39 -11.20 -6.22
C GLY A 436 16.86 -12.32 -5.30
N LEU A 437 17.59 -13.42 -5.16
CA LEU A 437 17.14 -14.65 -4.47
C LEU A 437 17.80 -14.91 -3.11
N GLU A 438 18.94 -14.27 -2.84
CA GLU A 438 19.60 -14.36 -1.54
C GLU A 438 18.77 -13.69 -0.45
N LEU A 439 18.93 -14.07 0.82
CA LEU A 439 18.14 -13.51 1.92
C LEU A 439 18.20 -11.97 1.98
N HIS A 440 19.39 -11.40 1.79
CA HIS A 440 19.61 -9.95 1.81
C HIS A 440 19.05 -9.25 0.56
N GLN A 441 18.91 -9.97 -0.56
CA GLN A 441 18.32 -9.49 -1.80
C GLN A 441 16.80 -9.62 -1.81
N VAL A 442 16.25 -10.68 -1.22
CA VAL A 442 14.82 -10.87 -1.00
C VAL A 442 14.28 -9.79 -0.06
N ALA A 443 15.11 -9.36 0.91
CA ALA A 443 14.80 -8.33 1.89
C ALA A 443 13.41 -8.57 2.55
N PRO A 444 13.23 -9.68 3.29
CA PRO A 444 11.93 -10.16 3.72
C PRO A 444 11.35 -9.38 4.92
N ASP A 445 11.34 -8.05 4.90
CA ASP A 445 10.70 -7.27 5.98
C ASP A 445 9.21 -7.59 6.10
N SER A 446 8.77 -7.61 7.35
CA SER A 446 7.39 -7.89 7.74
C SER A 446 6.81 -9.19 7.19
N THR A 447 7.64 -10.21 6.95
CA THR A 447 7.20 -11.54 6.50
C THR A 447 8.08 -12.65 7.08
N LEU A 448 7.66 -13.89 6.86
CA LEU A 448 8.43 -15.10 7.18
C LEU A 448 9.07 -15.61 5.88
N ALA A 449 10.39 -15.71 5.87
CA ALA A 449 11.16 -16.33 4.80
C ALA A 449 11.56 -17.75 5.20
N VAL A 450 11.50 -18.69 4.26
CA VAL A 450 11.80 -20.11 4.45
C VAL A 450 12.76 -20.60 3.38
N THR A 451 13.71 -21.44 3.75
CA THR A 451 14.51 -22.26 2.82
C THR A 451 14.51 -23.73 3.23
N LEU A 452 14.67 -24.62 2.25
CA LEU A 452 14.61 -26.07 2.39
C LEU A 452 15.94 -26.78 2.05
N ASP A 453 16.95 -26.04 1.59
CA ASP A 453 18.22 -26.60 1.11
C ASP A 453 19.46 -26.07 1.86
N GLY A 454 19.26 -25.30 2.95
CA GLY A 454 20.35 -24.64 3.68
C GLY A 454 20.96 -23.46 2.93
N GLY A 455 20.28 -22.96 1.89
CA GLY A 455 20.69 -21.83 1.08
C GLY A 455 19.52 -21.26 0.29
N GLU A 456 19.74 -21.04 -1.00
CA GLU A 456 18.81 -20.38 -1.91
C GLU A 456 18.08 -21.33 -2.84
N PRO A 457 16.81 -21.03 -3.19
CA PRO A 457 16.15 -19.73 -3.02
C PRO A 457 15.32 -19.59 -1.73
N TRP A 458 15.37 -18.40 -1.11
CA TRP A 458 14.46 -18.04 -0.03
C TRP A 458 13.04 -17.80 -0.56
N ARG A 459 12.05 -18.40 0.11
CA ARG A 459 10.63 -18.30 -0.23
C ARG A 459 9.91 -17.52 0.83
N VAL A 460 9.08 -16.57 0.42
CA VAL A 460 8.25 -15.77 1.33
C VAL A 460 6.78 -16.12 1.16
N ARG A 461 5.95 -15.70 2.12
CA ARG A 461 4.52 -15.94 2.09
C ARG A 461 3.89 -15.53 0.75
N SER A 462 3.16 -16.45 0.14
CA SER A 462 2.41 -16.23 -1.09
C SER A 462 1.13 -17.05 -1.07
N GLN A 463 0.11 -16.57 -1.80
CA GLN A 463 -1.18 -17.27 -1.99
C GLN A 463 -1.81 -17.79 -0.67
N PRO A 464 -2.00 -16.94 0.35
CA PRO A 464 -2.64 -17.36 1.58
C PRO A 464 -4.09 -17.82 1.38
N VAL A 465 -4.47 -18.81 2.16
CA VAL A 465 -5.81 -19.43 2.24
C VAL A 465 -6.29 -19.44 3.70
N ASP A 466 -7.51 -19.95 3.93
CA ASP A 466 -8.11 -20.11 5.27
C ASP A 466 -8.08 -18.85 6.12
N VAL A 467 -8.39 -17.71 5.49
CA VAL A 467 -8.39 -16.42 6.18
C VAL A 467 -9.56 -16.36 7.15
N ARG A 468 -9.27 -16.09 8.42
CA ARG A 468 -10.30 -15.93 9.45
C ARG A 468 -9.96 -14.76 10.37
N PHE A 469 -11.02 -14.11 10.85
CA PHE A 469 -10.93 -13.13 11.92
C PHE A 469 -11.42 -13.78 13.21
N ASP A 470 -10.63 -13.64 14.25
CA ASP A 470 -10.96 -14.15 15.59
C ASP A 470 -10.85 -13.01 16.60
N THR A 471 -11.34 -13.25 17.80
CA THR A 471 -11.19 -12.34 18.93
C THR A 471 -10.48 -13.09 20.04
N ILE A 472 -9.32 -12.59 20.45
CA ILE A 472 -8.48 -13.23 21.45
C ILE A 472 -8.74 -12.58 22.81
N PRO A 473 -9.13 -13.35 23.84
CA PRO A 473 -9.23 -12.83 25.19
C PRO A 473 -7.83 -12.45 25.68
N VAL A 474 -7.75 -11.27 26.28
CA VAL A 474 -6.53 -10.72 26.85
C VAL A 474 -6.74 -10.41 28.33
N HIS A 475 -5.90 -11.03 29.15
CA HIS A 475 -5.81 -10.75 30.59
C HIS A 475 -4.61 -9.85 30.83
N SER A 476 -4.80 -8.67 31.43
CA SER A 476 -3.70 -7.78 31.79
C SER A 476 -3.94 -7.13 33.15
N ALA A 477 -2.90 -6.59 33.79
CA ALA A 477 -3.05 -5.80 35.02
C ALA A 477 -3.90 -4.52 34.83
N LYS A 478 -4.11 -4.10 33.58
CA LYS A 478 -4.99 -2.97 33.22
C LYS A 478 -6.44 -3.41 32.97
N GLY A 479 -6.76 -4.70 33.18
CA GLY A 479 -8.09 -5.27 33.02
C GLY A 479 -8.16 -6.42 32.01
N HIS A 480 -9.37 -6.95 31.88
CA HIS A 480 -9.75 -7.96 30.89
C HIS A 480 -10.22 -7.27 29.60
N GLY A 481 -9.75 -7.77 28.46
CA GLY A 481 -10.10 -7.21 27.16
C GLY A 481 -10.14 -8.28 26.08
N HIS A 482 -10.42 -7.83 24.87
CA HIS A 482 -10.48 -8.66 23.69
C HIS A 482 -9.72 -7.93 22.58
N LEU A 483 -8.76 -8.62 21.96
CA LEU A 483 -8.03 -8.10 20.80
C LEU A 483 -8.53 -8.77 19.53
N PRO A 484 -8.69 -8.04 18.43
CA PRO A 484 -8.96 -8.67 17.15
C PRO A 484 -7.72 -9.46 16.71
N SER A 485 -7.90 -10.52 15.95
CA SER A 485 -6.80 -11.20 15.27
C SER A 485 -7.20 -11.63 13.88
N ILE A 486 -6.20 -11.82 13.02
CA ILE A 486 -6.39 -12.34 11.67
C ILE A 486 -5.42 -13.48 11.42
N THR A 487 -5.94 -14.59 10.92
CA THR A 487 -5.16 -15.80 10.68
C THR A 487 -5.23 -16.19 9.21
N SER A 488 -4.15 -16.73 8.67
CA SER A 488 -4.09 -17.31 7.30
C SER A 488 -3.10 -18.46 7.24
N THR A 489 -3.30 -19.37 6.29
CA THR A 489 -2.38 -20.48 6.01
C THR A 489 -1.71 -20.28 4.66
N TRP A 490 -0.44 -20.66 4.51
CA TRP A 490 0.22 -20.72 3.21
C TRP A 490 1.15 -21.93 3.10
N ARG A 491 1.52 -22.29 1.87
CA ARG A 491 2.43 -23.39 1.56
C ARG A 491 3.72 -22.83 0.93
N PRO A 492 4.90 -23.02 1.54
CA PRO A 492 6.18 -22.62 0.93
C PRO A 492 6.44 -23.31 -0.41
N VAL A 493 6.02 -24.57 -0.53
CA VAL A 493 6.13 -25.36 -1.75
C VAL A 493 4.79 -26.02 -2.03
N LYS A 494 4.20 -25.72 -3.18
CA LYS A 494 2.85 -26.16 -3.56
C LYS A 494 2.64 -27.69 -3.49
N ASN A 495 3.67 -28.46 -3.81
CA ASN A 495 3.59 -29.92 -3.92
C ASN A 495 4.08 -30.65 -2.67
N LEU A 496 4.38 -29.92 -1.59
CA LEU A 496 4.72 -30.51 -0.30
C LEU A 496 3.57 -30.28 0.67
N ASP A 497 3.37 -31.23 1.58
CA ASP A 497 2.44 -31.05 2.69
C ASP A 497 3.05 -30.23 3.84
N LEU A 498 3.80 -29.18 3.47
CA LEU A 498 4.38 -28.24 4.40
C LEU A 498 3.49 -27.00 4.45
N GLU A 499 2.80 -26.80 5.55
CA GLU A 499 1.89 -25.69 5.77
C GLU A 499 2.36 -24.80 6.92
N ILE A 500 2.18 -23.49 6.76
CA ILE A 500 2.47 -22.52 7.81
C ILE A 500 1.20 -21.69 8.02
N GLN A 501 0.52 -21.95 9.13
CA GLN A 501 -0.57 -21.10 9.60
C GLN A 501 0.01 -19.96 10.44
N THR A 502 -0.36 -18.72 10.14
CA THR A 502 0.10 -17.54 10.87
C THR A 502 -1.08 -16.74 11.41
N THR A 503 -1.09 -16.54 12.72
CA THR A 503 -2.03 -15.65 13.44
C THR A 503 -1.34 -14.32 13.74
N LEU A 504 -1.99 -13.21 13.38
CA LEU A 504 -1.53 -11.85 13.64
C LEU A 504 -2.42 -11.18 14.67
N VAL A 505 -1.82 -10.59 15.71
CA VAL A 505 -2.56 -9.94 16.81
C VAL A 505 -1.97 -8.55 17.07
N PRO A 506 -2.69 -7.46 16.77
CA PRO A 506 -2.23 -6.12 17.12
C PRO A 506 -2.35 -5.92 18.61
N LEU A 507 -1.24 -5.57 19.26
CA LEU A 507 -1.22 -5.24 20.68
C LEU A 507 -1.46 -3.75 20.92
N THR A 508 -1.76 -2.98 19.89
CA THR A 508 -1.80 -1.50 19.86
C THR A 508 -2.52 -0.86 21.06
N TYR A 509 -3.57 -1.51 21.60
CA TYR A 509 -4.27 -1.03 22.79
C TYR A 509 -3.49 -1.20 24.11
N HIS A 510 -2.81 -2.34 24.30
CA HIS A 510 -2.05 -2.65 25.51
C HIS A 510 -0.59 -2.22 25.43
N TYR A 511 0.02 -2.41 24.25
CA TYR A 511 1.39 -2.10 23.87
C TYR A 511 1.38 -1.43 22.48
N PRO A 512 1.20 -0.10 22.43
CA PRO A 512 1.23 0.67 21.19
C PRO A 512 2.50 0.41 20.35
N GLY A 513 2.35 0.39 19.02
CA GLY A 513 3.42 0.04 18.08
C GLY A 513 3.80 -1.44 18.00
N TRP A 514 3.24 -2.32 18.86
CA TRP A 514 3.53 -3.75 18.85
C TRP A 514 2.43 -4.59 18.19
N HIS A 515 2.84 -5.68 17.54
CA HIS A 515 1.97 -6.80 17.17
C HIS A 515 2.68 -8.15 17.38
N LEU A 516 1.88 -9.19 17.59
CA LEU A 516 2.33 -10.57 17.71
C LEU A 516 2.14 -11.32 16.40
N ARG A 517 3.05 -12.26 16.15
CA ARG A 517 2.94 -13.27 15.10
C ARG A 517 3.13 -14.64 15.73
N ILE A 518 2.20 -15.54 15.46
CA ILE A 518 2.28 -16.92 15.91
C ILE A 518 2.21 -17.79 14.68
N HIS A 519 3.26 -18.58 14.45
CA HIS A 519 3.39 -19.46 13.30
C HIS A 519 3.28 -20.91 13.76
N HIS A 520 2.31 -21.63 13.23
CA HIS A 520 2.16 -23.07 13.39
C HIS A 520 2.60 -23.73 12.08
N ILE A 521 3.77 -24.38 12.13
CA ILE A 521 4.36 -25.13 11.03
C ILE A 521 3.92 -26.59 11.13
N LYS A 522 3.34 -27.12 10.06
CA LYS A 522 2.85 -28.50 9.96
C LYS A 522 3.51 -29.22 8.79
N GLY A 523 3.73 -30.53 8.94
CA GLY A 523 4.30 -31.39 7.89
C GLY A 523 5.83 -31.38 7.80
N LEU A 524 6.51 -30.98 8.88
CA LEU A 524 7.98 -31.03 8.95
C LEU A 524 8.53 -32.46 8.91
N GLY A 525 7.75 -33.45 9.37
CA GLY A 525 8.13 -34.86 9.31
C GLY A 525 8.15 -35.41 7.88
N GLU A 526 7.27 -34.91 7.01
CA GLU A 526 7.08 -35.44 5.65
C GLU A 526 8.15 -34.97 4.67
N VAL A 527 8.86 -33.88 4.99
CA VAL A 527 9.92 -33.34 4.14
C VAL A 527 11.28 -34.04 4.32
N ASN A 528 11.46 -34.78 5.41
CA ASN A 528 12.73 -35.46 5.74
C ASN A 528 13.11 -36.62 4.78
N GLY A 529 12.19 -37.04 3.90
CA GLY A 529 12.43 -38.10 2.91
C GLY A 529 12.77 -37.60 1.50
N ILE A 530 12.86 -36.29 1.30
CA ILE A 530 12.99 -35.68 -0.03
C ILE A 530 14.47 -35.56 -0.42
N PRO A 531 14.93 -36.12 -1.56
CA PRO A 531 16.35 -36.15 -1.90
C PRO A 531 17.06 -34.79 -2.01
N TRP A 532 16.33 -33.71 -2.35
CA TRP A 532 16.86 -32.35 -2.46
C TRP A 532 16.67 -31.51 -1.20
N PHE A 533 15.96 -32.04 -0.20
CA PHE A 533 15.82 -31.37 1.09
C PHE A 533 17.10 -31.57 1.91
N ASN A 534 17.71 -30.48 2.35
CA ASN A 534 18.97 -30.51 3.11
C ASN A 534 18.75 -29.98 4.52
N SER A 535 18.12 -28.81 4.66
CA SER A 535 17.80 -28.24 5.97
C SER A 535 16.61 -27.29 5.87
N PHE A 536 15.83 -27.24 6.94
CA PHE A 536 14.74 -26.27 7.08
C PHE A 536 15.20 -25.09 7.95
N GLU A 537 15.25 -23.91 7.32
CA GLU A 537 15.52 -22.66 8.02
C GLU A 537 14.40 -21.65 7.80
N MET A 538 14.13 -20.85 8.83
CA MET A 538 13.17 -19.76 8.77
C MET A 538 13.77 -18.47 9.30
N VAL A 539 13.33 -17.34 8.74
CA VAL A 539 13.66 -16.00 9.21
C VAL A 539 12.39 -15.16 9.27
N ASP A 540 11.92 -14.84 10.48
CA ASP A 540 10.83 -13.88 10.69
C ASP A 540 11.42 -12.50 10.93
N SER A 541 10.89 -11.49 10.24
CA SER A 541 11.52 -10.18 10.18
C SER A 541 10.57 -9.05 10.51
N SER A 542 11.09 -8.06 11.25
CA SER A 542 10.43 -6.79 11.56
C SER A 542 10.32 -5.87 10.34
N PHE A 543 9.94 -4.62 10.58
CA PHE A 543 9.98 -3.56 9.57
C PHE A 543 11.41 -3.25 9.15
N ALA A 544 11.63 -3.02 7.85
CA ALA A 544 12.89 -2.48 7.34
C ALA A 544 13.01 -1.01 7.76
N VAL A 545 14.11 -0.63 8.41
CA VAL A 545 14.36 0.75 8.86
C VAL A 545 15.64 1.28 8.23
N ASP A 546 15.73 2.60 8.02
CA ASP A 546 16.89 3.24 7.39
C ASP A 546 18.19 2.82 8.10
N ALA A 547 19.22 2.48 7.32
CA ALA A 547 20.52 2.06 7.84
C ALA A 547 21.47 3.22 8.15
N LEU A 548 21.00 4.48 8.04
CA LEU A 548 21.81 5.68 8.19
C LEU A 548 21.40 6.52 9.40
N THR A 549 22.42 7.16 10.01
CA THR A 549 22.30 8.22 11.02
C THR A 549 21.71 9.50 10.41
N ASP A 550 21.27 10.44 11.25
CA ASP A 550 20.84 11.78 10.80
C ASP A 550 21.93 12.50 9.96
N ALA A 551 23.20 12.25 10.28
CA ALA A 551 24.35 12.78 9.55
C ALA A 551 24.66 12.03 8.23
N GLY A 552 23.96 10.92 7.94
CA GLY A 552 24.11 10.14 6.71
C GLY A 552 25.18 9.04 6.75
N TYR A 553 25.80 8.78 7.91
CA TYR A 553 26.72 7.64 8.11
C TYR A 553 25.95 6.36 8.43
N HIS A 554 26.55 5.20 8.16
CA HIS A 554 26.00 3.92 8.61
C HIS A 554 25.83 3.88 10.13
N ILE A 555 24.66 3.44 10.60
CA ILE A 555 24.42 3.25 12.04
C ILE A 555 25.32 2.11 12.58
N PRO A 556 26.04 2.33 13.70
CA PRO A 556 26.98 1.34 14.24
C PRO A 556 26.28 0.29 15.12
N ALA A 557 26.96 -0.84 15.34
CA ALA A 557 26.64 -1.69 16.48
C ALA A 557 26.95 -0.92 17.78
N ILE A 558 26.04 -0.97 18.75
CA ILE A 558 26.23 -0.31 20.05
C ILE A 558 26.04 -1.29 21.20
N ASP A 559 26.69 -1.03 22.32
CA ASP A 559 26.46 -1.77 23.56
C ASP A 559 25.05 -1.47 24.09
N ARG A 560 24.37 -2.46 24.68
CA ARG A 560 23.05 -2.25 25.30
C ARG A 560 23.04 -1.09 26.30
N ALA A 561 24.11 -0.96 27.09
CA ALA A 561 24.27 0.12 28.06
C ALA A 561 24.30 1.53 27.42
N LYS A 562 24.65 1.61 26.14
CA LYS A 562 24.73 2.87 25.37
C LYS A 562 23.45 3.18 24.60
N ILE A 563 22.47 2.26 24.57
CA ILE A 563 21.17 2.52 23.95
C ILE A 563 20.53 3.76 24.58
N LYS A 564 20.70 3.98 25.89
CA LYS A 564 20.26 5.19 26.59
C LYS A 564 21.43 5.74 27.39
N HIS A 565 22.16 6.70 26.82
CA HIS A 565 23.25 7.40 27.48
C HIS A 565 22.80 8.83 27.79
N GLU A 566 22.87 9.26 29.06
CA GLU A 566 22.50 10.62 29.49
C GLU A 566 21.07 11.04 29.09
N GLY A 567 20.13 10.09 29.04
CA GLY A 567 18.73 10.36 28.66
C GLY A 567 18.48 10.42 27.15
N HIS A 568 19.52 10.36 26.32
CA HIS A 568 19.39 10.32 24.87
C HIS A 568 19.55 8.89 24.34
N PHE A 569 18.70 8.52 23.38
CA PHE A 569 18.80 7.23 22.73
C PHE A 569 19.77 7.34 21.54
N ALA A 570 20.90 6.63 21.60
CA ALA A 570 21.91 6.66 20.54
C ALA A 570 21.44 5.94 19.26
N GLU A 571 21.71 6.53 18.09
CA GLU A 571 21.52 5.82 16.82
C GLU A 571 22.47 4.62 16.74
N GLY A 572 21.96 3.48 16.29
CA GLY A 572 22.69 2.22 16.31
C GLY A 572 21.78 1.00 16.35
N TYR A 573 22.39 -0.17 16.36
CA TYR A 573 21.68 -1.43 16.50
C TYR A 573 22.27 -2.32 17.60
N VAL A 574 21.41 -3.17 18.16
CA VAL A 574 21.74 -4.16 19.18
C VAL A 574 21.12 -5.50 18.81
N THR A 575 21.95 -6.54 18.83
CA THR A 575 21.55 -7.94 18.63
C THR A 575 21.92 -8.72 19.88
N GLU A 576 20.94 -9.27 20.58
CA GLU A 576 21.14 -10.00 21.84
C GLU A 576 20.34 -11.30 21.82
N GLY A 577 21.01 -12.45 21.89
CA GLY A 577 20.37 -13.76 22.08
C GLY A 577 19.20 -14.00 21.14
N SER A 578 17.99 -13.70 21.60
CA SER A 578 16.68 -13.87 20.97
C SER A 578 15.97 -12.55 20.57
N SER A 579 16.71 -11.43 20.42
CA SER A 579 16.13 -10.12 20.12
C SER A 579 17.05 -9.23 19.28
N VAL A 580 16.45 -8.33 18.50
CA VAL A 580 17.15 -7.33 17.69
C VAL A 580 16.42 -6.00 17.76
N LEU A 581 17.17 -4.90 17.90
CA LEU A 581 16.65 -3.54 17.92
C LEU A 581 17.53 -2.64 17.05
N VAL A 582 16.90 -1.79 16.25
CA VAL A 582 17.57 -0.80 15.40
C VAL A 582 16.91 0.56 15.63
N LYS A 583 17.71 1.58 15.94
CA LYS A 583 17.31 3.00 15.88
C LYS A 583 18.14 3.72 14.83
N SER A 584 17.47 4.47 13.98
CA SER A 584 18.11 5.35 12.99
C SER A 584 17.29 6.61 12.78
N ARG A 585 17.74 7.46 11.85
CA ARG A 585 16.97 8.62 11.38
C ARG A 585 15.57 8.27 10.89
N GLY A 586 15.34 7.03 10.46
CA GLY A 586 14.06 6.54 9.96
C GLY A 586 13.06 6.12 11.04
N GLY A 587 13.49 6.11 12.31
CA GLY A 587 12.69 5.64 13.45
C GLY A 587 13.31 4.42 14.13
N VAL A 588 12.47 3.63 14.79
CA VAL A 588 12.88 2.43 15.55
C VAL A 588 12.15 1.20 15.03
N SER A 589 12.88 0.10 14.83
CA SER A 589 12.33 -1.21 14.47
C SER A 589 12.93 -2.29 15.36
N GLY A 590 12.11 -3.21 15.84
CA GLY A 590 12.56 -4.29 16.73
C GLY A 590 11.79 -5.58 16.56
N ILE A 591 12.40 -6.69 16.99
CA ILE A 591 11.78 -8.01 17.05
C ILE A 591 12.33 -8.81 18.23
N VAL A 592 11.47 -9.62 18.84
CA VAL A 592 11.81 -10.53 19.95
C VAL A 592 11.20 -11.90 19.68
N ASP A 593 11.97 -12.96 19.90
CA ASP A 593 11.45 -14.34 19.92
C ASP A 593 10.71 -14.59 21.23
N LEU A 594 9.41 -14.88 21.14
CA LEU A 594 8.54 -15.23 22.24
C LEU A 594 8.23 -16.73 22.30
N THR A 595 8.88 -17.54 21.46
CA THR A 595 8.69 -19.00 21.44
C THR A 595 8.86 -19.65 22.83
N PRO A 596 9.82 -19.24 23.69
CA PRO A 596 9.91 -19.76 25.06
C PRO A 596 8.64 -19.57 25.89
N SER A 597 7.88 -18.50 25.65
CA SER A 597 6.72 -18.07 26.43
C SER A 597 5.38 -18.68 25.95
N ILE A 598 5.40 -19.57 24.96
CA ILE A 598 4.23 -20.31 24.49
C ILE A 598 3.91 -21.47 25.44
N HIS A 599 2.68 -21.62 25.89
CA HIS A 599 2.20 -22.78 26.65
C HIS A 599 1.19 -23.55 25.80
N LEU A 600 1.43 -24.85 25.58
CA LEU A 600 0.52 -25.67 24.78
C LEU A 600 -0.54 -26.31 25.68
N LYS A 601 -1.83 -26.13 25.34
CA LYS A 601 -2.98 -26.67 26.09
C LYS A 601 -3.78 -27.66 25.24
N GLY A 602 -4.37 -28.68 25.88
CA GLY A 602 -5.24 -29.67 25.21
C GLY A 602 -4.48 -30.88 24.63
N GLU A 603 -4.97 -31.44 23.50
CA GLU A 603 -4.42 -32.64 22.83
C GLU A 603 -3.14 -32.39 22.00
N LEU A 604 -2.65 -31.14 21.92
CA LEU A 604 -1.29 -30.89 21.43
C LEU A 604 -0.34 -31.66 22.34
N ARG A 605 0.51 -32.53 21.77
CA ARG A 605 1.46 -33.29 22.57
C ARG A 605 2.25 -32.29 23.41
N ARG A 606 2.39 -32.57 24.72
CA ARG A 606 3.30 -31.84 25.63
C ARG A 606 4.74 -31.73 25.11
N ASP A 607 5.04 -32.47 24.03
CA ASP A 607 6.35 -32.65 23.41
C ASP A 607 6.49 -32.02 22.00
N GLU A 608 5.57 -31.16 21.52
CA GLU A 608 5.84 -30.38 20.30
C GLU A 608 7.06 -29.47 20.55
N PRO A 609 8.12 -29.57 19.72
CA PRO A 609 9.34 -28.81 19.98
C PRO A 609 9.15 -27.34 19.62
N LYS A 610 9.53 -26.51 20.60
CA LYS A 610 9.77 -25.09 20.43
C LYS A 610 11.11 -24.90 19.73
N LEU A 611 11.10 -24.36 18.51
CA LEU A 611 12.33 -23.97 17.82
C LEU A 611 12.82 -22.66 18.42
N GLY A 612 13.87 -22.70 19.25
CA GLY A 612 14.48 -21.49 19.79
C GLY A 612 15.10 -20.64 18.68
N GLY A 613 14.72 -19.36 18.60
CA GLY A 613 15.23 -18.42 17.62
C GLY A 613 16.47 -17.67 18.11
N ARG A 614 17.27 -17.18 17.18
CA ARG A 614 18.39 -16.26 17.46
C ARG A 614 18.19 -14.93 16.75
N GLY A 615 18.50 -13.84 17.44
CA GLY A 615 18.54 -12.51 16.85
C GLY A 615 19.51 -12.47 15.67
N TYR A 616 19.03 -11.96 14.54
CA TYR A 616 19.74 -11.88 13.28
C TYR A 616 19.42 -10.55 12.61
N LEU A 617 20.44 -9.84 12.15
CA LEU A 617 20.26 -8.54 11.49
C LEU A 617 20.54 -8.69 10.00
N ILE A 618 19.53 -8.41 9.17
CA ILE A 618 19.71 -8.42 7.71
C ILE A 618 20.17 -7.03 7.28
N HIS A 619 21.34 -6.97 6.65
CA HIS A 619 21.76 -5.83 5.86
C HIS A 619 21.17 -5.97 4.46
N ALA A 620 20.00 -5.37 4.23
CA ALA A 620 19.31 -5.53 2.96
C ALA A 620 20.08 -4.84 1.82
N ASP A 621 19.96 -5.41 0.63
CA ASP A 621 20.56 -4.80 -0.55
C ASP A 621 20.00 -3.39 -0.79
N PRO A 622 20.84 -2.45 -1.25
CA PRO A 622 20.38 -1.11 -1.55
C PRO A 622 19.21 -1.11 -2.53
N ASN A 623 18.30 -0.17 -2.32
CA ASN A 623 17.11 0.05 -3.10
C ASN A 623 16.03 -1.06 -3.07
N THR A 624 16.12 -2.00 -2.11
CA THR A 624 15.04 -2.97 -1.89
C THR A 624 13.80 -2.33 -1.24
N ASN A 625 13.96 -1.39 -0.31
CA ASN A 625 12.84 -0.74 0.38
C ASN A 625 12.21 0.43 -0.43
N LEU A 626 10.92 0.69 -0.27
CA LEU A 626 10.23 1.77 -1.02
C LEU A 626 10.51 3.19 -0.52
N VAL A 627 10.92 3.36 0.73
CA VAL A 627 11.06 4.66 1.40
C VAL A 627 12.52 4.99 1.71
N ALA A 628 13.31 4.01 2.16
CA ALA A 628 14.72 4.18 2.47
C ALA A 628 15.63 3.42 1.48
N GLN A 629 16.67 4.08 0.97
CA GLN A 629 17.57 3.50 -0.03
C GLN A 629 18.50 2.41 0.52
N LYS A 630 18.75 2.41 1.82
CA LYS A 630 19.54 1.40 2.54
C LYS A 630 18.83 1.08 3.83
N THR A 631 18.59 -0.19 4.11
CA THR A 631 17.83 -0.60 5.29
C THR A 631 18.48 -1.74 6.04
N LEU A 632 18.30 -1.73 7.36
CA LEU A 632 18.51 -2.89 8.21
C LEU A 632 17.15 -3.50 8.55
N ILE A 633 17.09 -4.83 8.62
CA ILE A 633 15.87 -5.55 8.98
C ILE A 633 16.17 -6.39 10.23
N PRO A 634 15.63 -5.99 11.40
CA PRO A 634 15.68 -6.82 12.61
C PRO A 634 14.94 -8.13 12.38
N SER A 635 15.58 -9.27 12.64
CA SER A 635 14.98 -10.58 12.39
C SER A 635 15.30 -11.60 13.49
N ILE A 636 14.49 -12.65 13.54
CA ILE A 636 14.78 -13.86 14.29
C ILE A 636 15.01 -15.00 13.30
N ARG A 637 16.17 -15.65 13.39
CA ARG A 637 16.52 -16.82 12.59
C ARG A 637 16.31 -18.09 13.40
N TYR A 638 15.54 -19.02 12.83
CA TYR A 638 15.29 -20.34 13.37
C TYR A 638 16.02 -21.36 12.50
N SER A 639 16.98 -22.05 13.11
CA SER A 639 17.74 -23.14 12.49
C SER A 639 17.54 -24.37 13.36
N GLY A 640 16.81 -25.38 12.89
CA GLY A 640 16.45 -26.46 13.82
C GLY A 640 15.66 -27.65 13.31
N ALA A 641 15.46 -27.83 12.01
CA ALA A 641 15.02 -29.12 11.48
C ALA A 641 15.99 -29.57 10.38
N GLY A 642 17.02 -30.32 10.81
CA GLY A 642 17.96 -31.02 9.92
C GLY A 642 19.28 -30.29 9.63
N THR A 643 20.17 -30.14 10.61
CA THR A 643 21.61 -30.24 10.28
C THR A 643 22.01 -31.72 10.28
N LEU A 644 21.65 -32.45 9.22
CA LEU A 644 22.17 -33.79 8.96
C LEU A 644 23.41 -33.68 8.07
N GLY A 645 24.49 -33.12 8.65
CA GLY A 645 25.80 -33.04 8.02
C GLY A 645 26.86 -33.74 8.87
N ASN A 646 27.11 -35.02 8.58
CA ASN A 646 28.33 -35.77 8.92
C ASN A 646 28.77 -35.87 10.39
N GLN A 647 27.86 -36.16 11.32
CA GLN A 647 28.26 -36.89 12.54
C GLN A 647 27.42 -38.16 12.69
N SER A 648 28.12 -39.28 12.61
CA SER A 648 27.61 -40.62 12.85
C SER A 648 26.94 -40.73 14.23
N ASN A 649 25.71 -41.24 14.19
CA ASN A 649 24.89 -41.83 15.27
C ASN A 649 23.76 -40.94 15.81
N VAL A 650 22.55 -41.53 15.69
CA VAL A 650 21.22 -41.12 16.16
C VAL A 650 20.45 -40.20 15.21
N VAL A 651 19.61 -40.85 14.38
CA VAL A 651 18.49 -40.24 13.66
C VAL A 651 17.49 -39.73 14.72
N SER A 652 17.45 -38.42 14.98
CA SER A 652 16.25 -37.82 15.57
C SER A 652 15.33 -37.43 14.42
N GLU A 653 14.20 -38.12 14.27
CA GLU A 653 13.15 -37.71 13.34
C GLU A 653 12.78 -36.25 13.63
N ALA A 654 12.76 -35.38 12.61
CA ALA A 654 12.27 -34.03 12.83
C ALA A 654 10.79 -34.12 13.25
N PRO A 655 10.34 -33.23 14.16
CA PRO A 655 8.97 -33.26 14.65
C PRO A 655 7.95 -33.11 13.51
N PRO A 656 6.73 -33.66 13.64
CA PRO A 656 5.69 -33.49 12.62
C PRO A 656 5.21 -32.04 12.49
N SER A 657 5.29 -31.26 13.57
CA SER A 657 4.87 -29.86 13.68
C SER A 657 5.79 -29.07 14.60
N ALA A 658 5.79 -27.75 14.46
CA ALA A 658 6.46 -26.82 15.37
C ALA A 658 5.65 -25.52 15.49
N ILE A 659 5.75 -24.85 16.63
CA ILE A 659 5.15 -23.53 16.85
C ILE A 659 6.24 -22.55 17.25
N VAL A 660 6.26 -21.39 16.60
CA VAL A 660 7.13 -20.25 16.95
C VAL A 660 6.31 -18.98 17.06
N ALA A 661 6.75 -18.05 17.91
CA ALA A 661 6.09 -16.76 18.07
C ALA A 661 7.10 -15.63 18.16
N THR A 662 6.75 -14.50 17.56
CA THR A 662 7.53 -13.26 17.65
C THR A 662 6.64 -12.08 18.06
N ALA A 663 7.26 -11.13 18.74
CA ALA A 663 6.71 -9.78 18.91
C ALA A 663 7.51 -8.81 18.06
N VAL A 664 6.82 -8.02 17.26
CA VAL A 664 7.39 -7.05 16.33
C VAL A 664 6.97 -5.65 16.73
N PHE A 665 7.89 -4.70 16.61
CA PHE A 665 7.70 -3.32 17.05
C PHE A 665 8.19 -2.31 16.02
N GLY A 666 7.48 -1.19 15.93
CA GLY A 666 7.88 0.00 15.19
C GLY A 666 7.57 1.29 15.94
N VAL A 667 8.45 2.29 15.79
CA VAL A 667 8.17 3.70 16.14
C VAL A 667 8.56 4.60 14.98
N SER A 668 7.58 5.36 14.49
CA SER A 668 7.77 6.36 13.46
C SER A 668 8.47 7.60 14.01
N ASN A 669 9.44 8.14 13.25
CA ASN A 669 10.06 9.44 13.54
C ASN A 669 9.12 10.64 13.23
N VAL A 670 7.93 10.40 12.67
CA VAL A 670 7.05 11.48 12.20
C VAL A 670 6.01 11.91 13.25
N ASN A 671 5.62 11.02 14.16
CA ASN A 671 4.55 11.28 15.12
C ASN A 671 5.07 11.76 16.49
N GLN A 672 6.38 11.70 16.74
CA GLN A 672 7.02 12.20 17.95
C GLN A 672 8.29 12.98 17.59
N SER A 673 8.60 14.05 18.34
CA SER A 673 9.97 14.55 18.37
C SER A 673 10.87 13.42 18.89
N MET A 674 11.95 13.08 18.20
CA MET A 674 12.86 12.00 18.64
C MET A 674 13.49 12.22 20.03
N GLU A 675 13.33 13.41 20.60
CA GLU A 675 13.66 13.76 22.00
C GLU A 675 12.68 13.15 23.02
N TYR A 676 11.47 12.81 22.60
CA TYR A 676 10.39 12.28 23.41
C TYR A 676 10.08 10.84 23.00
N VAL A 677 11.11 10.01 22.81
CA VAL A 677 10.92 8.58 23.02
C VAL A 677 10.59 8.48 24.52
N PRO A 678 9.36 8.13 24.93
CA PRO A 678 8.99 8.14 26.34
C PRO A 678 10.01 7.35 27.14
N ASN A 679 10.25 7.70 28.40
CA ASN A 679 11.06 6.88 29.30
C ASN A 679 10.62 5.39 29.34
N ASP A 680 9.46 5.07 28.76
CA ASP A 680 8.74 3.81 28.77
C ASP A 680 8.73 3.05 27.42
N TRP A 681 9.52 3.39 26.39
CA TRP A 681 9.62 2.53 25.18
C TRP A 681 10.15 1.11 25.50
N TYR A 682 10.64 0.94 26.72
CA TYR A 682 11.00 -0.30 27.43
C TYR A 682 9.82 -1.18 27.82
N TYR A 683 8.59 -0.99 27.32
CA TYR A 683 7.46 -1.80 27.77
C TYR A 683 7.64 -3.30 27.60
N LEU A 684 8.55 -3.78 26.75
CA LEU A 684 9.00 -5.17 26.85
C LEU A 684 10.38 -5.30 27.52
N LYS A 685 11.26 -4.28 27.54
CA LYS A 685 12.72 -4.37 27.82
C LYS A 685 13.25 -3.97 29.19
N ASP A 686 12.51 -3.31 30.08
CA ASP A 686 12.96 -3.35 31.50
C ASP A 686 13.04 -4.82 32.01
N ASP A 687 12.40 -5.75 31.28
CA ASP A 687 12.45 -7.21 31.46
C ASP A 687 13.17 -8.06 30.37
N TRP A 688 13.87 -7.52 29.35
CA TRP A 688 14.59 -8.37 28.35
C TRP A 688 15.87 -9.03 28.92
N GLY A 689 15.82 -9.48 30.15
CA GLY A 689 16.83 -10.31 30.79
C GLY A 689 16.26 -11.46 31.62
N SER A 690 14.98 -11.46 32.01
CA SER A 690 14.52 -12.50 32.95
C SER A 690 13.01 -12.77 33.13
N MET A 691 12.05 -12.10 32.48
CA MET A 691 10.62 -12.41 32.74
C MET A 691 9.72 -12.50 31.50
N ASN A 692 8.97 -13.61 31.41
CA ASN A 692 7.89 -13.85 30.45
C ASN A 692 6.70 -12.91 30.77
N MET A 693 6.57 -11.78 30.08
CA MET A 693 5.40 -10.90 30.24
C MET A 693 4.17 -11.32 29.41
N LEU A 694 4.32 -12.32 28.54
CA LEU A 694 3.25 -12.84 27.70
C LEU A 694 3.25 -14.34 27.82
N ASP A 695 2.18 -14.89 28.38
CA ASP A 695 1.88 -16.31 28.29
C ASP A 695 0.91 -16.52 27.12
N ILE A 696 1.36 -17.25 26.11
CA ILE A 696 0.56 -17.51 24.91
C ILE A 696 0.06 -18.94 24.97
N ASP A 697 -1.22 -19.13 25.23
CA ASP A 697 -1.86 -20.43 25.25
C ASP A 697 -2.37 -20.81 23.85
N VAL A 698 -1.84 -21.88 23.28
CA VAL A 698 -2.31 -22.39 21.97
C VAL A 698 -2.99 -23.75 22.15
N THR A 699 -4.17 -23.94 21.56
CA THR A 699 -4.94 -25.20 21.62
C THR A 699 -4.73 -26.06 20.37
N ALA A 700 -5.06 -27.36 20.46
CA ALA A 700 -4.99 -28.31 19.35
C ALA A 700 -5.87 -27.94 18.14
N ALA A 701 -6.96 -27.20 18.37
CA ALA A 701 -7.81 -26.69 17.31
C ALA A 701 -7.22 -25.46 16.59
N GLY A 702 -6.04 -24.98 17.01
CA GLY A 702 -5.44 -23.74 16.51
C GLY A 702 -6.05 -22.48 17.12
N GLU A 703 -6.86 -22.61 18.18
CA GLU A 703 -7.34 -21.46 18.94
C GLU A 703 -6.19 -20.91 19.79
N THR A 704 -6.03 -19.58 19.75
CA THR A 704 -4.98 -18.88 20.49
C THR A 704 -5.63 -18.05 21.58
N ASN A 705 -5.23 -18.27 22.83
CA ASN A 705 -5.56 -17.45 23.99
C ASN A 705 -4.29 -16.72 24.45
N ILE A 706 -4.37 -15.43 24.77
CA ILE A 706 -3.18 -14.65 25.17
C ILE A 706 -3.39 -14.10 26.57
N SER A 707 -2.56 -14.55 27.51
CA SER A 707 -2.48 -13.98 28.86
C SER A 707 -1.29 -13.03 28.93
N ILE A 708 -1.53 -11.76 29.22
CA ILE A 708 -0.48 -10.74 29.38
C ILE A 708 -0.15 -10.61 30.86
N GLN A 709 0.88 -11.33 31.32
CA GLN A 709 1.37 -11.20 32.68
C GLN A 709 2.14 -9.88 32.84
N GLN A 710 1.83 -9.10 33.88
CA GLN A 710 2.64 -7.92 34.20
C GLN A 710 3.87 -8.38 34.98
N ALA A 711 5.07 -7.99 34.55
CA ALA A 711 6.20 -7.98 35.47
C ALA A 711 5.96 -6.89 36.52
N THR A 712 6.09 -7.26 37.80
CA THR A 712 6.14 -6.27 38.88
C THR A 712 7.52 -5.62 38.81
N PRO A 713 7.65 -4.28 38.78
CA PRO A 713 8.97 -3.65 38.78
C PRO A 713 9.79 -4.13 39.99
N PRO A 714 11.10 -4.40 39.87
CA PRO A 714 11.93 -4.72 41.02
C PRO A 714 11.98 -3.50 41.95
N GLY A 715 11.24 -3.56 43.05
CA GLY A 715 11.38 -2.68 44.21
C GLY A 715 11.14 -1.20 43.95
N THR A 716 9.88 -0.77 43.87
CA THR A 716 9.52 0.45 44.61
C THR A 716 9.73 0.13 46.09
N LEU A 717 10.88 0.53 46.63
CA LEU A 717 11.03 0.73 48.07
C LEU A 717 9.80 1.48 48.53
N GLU A 718 8.97 0.82 49.34
CA GLU A 718 7.93 1.47 50.11
C GLU A 718 8.61 2.65 50.81
N ARG A 719 8.29 3.88 50.38
CA ARG A 719 8.41 5.01 51.30
C ARG A 719 7.35 4.75 52.37
N GLY A 720 7.78 4.15 53.47
CA GLY A 720 6.99 4.06 54.68
C GLY A 720 6.50 5.45 55.09
N PRO A 721 5.36 5.55 55.79
CA PRO A 721 4.76 6.83 56.11
C PRO A 721 5.60 7.57 57.17
N LEU A 722 6.36 8.57 56.73
CA LEU A 722 6.32 9.98 57.17
C LEU A 722 7.40 10.80 56.45
#